data_AF-F3QT88-F1
#
_entry.id   AF-F3QT88-F1
#
_cell.length_a   1.000
_cell.length_b   1.000
_cell.length_c   1.000
_cell.angle_alpha   90.00
_cell.angle_beta   90.00
_cell.angle_gamma   90.00
#
_symmetry.space_group_name_H-M   'P 1'
#
loop_
_entity.id
_entity.type
_entity.pdbx_description
1 polymer ?
#
loop_
_entity_poly.entity_id
_entity_poly.type
_entity_poly.pdbx_seq_one_letter_code
_entity_poly.pdbx_strand_id
1 'polypeptide(L)'
;MKKRTFKGMLFSAALLTSVGEVQAQDNPITFTRDMTFREEYGWANSNATPKVGDFDNDGINDLWLDGRRQSQGWQTRPVFAKGLGGREFLADYEPIMEITYDSTIVQKIDTIWMKDNQGDFVLDGEGNKIIEELAPVLDDEGNPVNDTIVTEHENYMGTKNGLPETAWSAGSQPIDFNADGLVDYLVLHPGEVGDVQGYKLVKNLGNGRFEEVEDETLGSMKFSENPKRGDFNKFNEENAFTSVVTGDYDKDGFVDLLITGMDVNGRFMRLLRNVEGKRFEVQNVFEALPFDKEVNRRGLWEETGVSDNPETGESIKSVYLQDQPTMKAKPLSHGSVAFLDMDNDGWLDIVVTGYADGTDMGDVGAEPGGDEIRFYHNQKDGTFKDVTDQLIPAAQEILAGLGLETKGTLEDVFTAWATENLVMMATDYNQDGLMDLMICGKSRTGVPETLCLINTPVEGSVFSFYEEKVNIVGMTGCGNSGFFYGDFNGDDVPDVYHRGRSDALKPDGNRWDYCRVFDVSEGGSVGLYTSYGFDYWSNDIFGGFMWQWDDDHPVAGNFGDVDNDGKLDLISSGYEAGTDNFIISYNETDYEPVYPDAPAEVTAEAAEKGQVMVKWPAAYLSNGNVAVHNVYIRNNETGVVRMLVPANTETGKQLAYSMFGAYAVNYSMDEGSCFYMFEKLPAGSYTVGVQAVNYAYLASGFTTAEVTVTDGYEAGIQVPEKLAGVKVAIEGNAITVNSSESAA
;
A
#
# COMPACT_ATOMS: atom_id res chain seq x y z
N MET A 1 -7.96 -13.65 31.98
CA MET A 1 -7.04 -12.50 31.85
C MET A 1 -5.63 -12.99 32.13
N LYS A 2 -4.98 -13.54 31.12
CA LYS A 2 -3.56 -13.88 31.12
C LYS A 2 -2.81 -12.81 30.33
N LYS A 3 -2.59 -11.66 30.97
CA LYS A 3 -1.61 -10.70 30.48
C LYS A 3 -0.22 -11.32 30.65
N ARG A 4 0.61 -11.24 29.62
CA ARG A 4 2.02 -11.65 29.70
C ARG A 4 2.90 -10.52 29.22
N THR A 5 3.91 -10.21 30.02
CA THR A 5 5.06 -9.44 29.56
C THR A 5 6.02 -10.43 28.93
N PHE A 6 6.44 -10.16 27.70
CA PHE A 6 7.51 -10.92 27.09
C PHE A 6 8.82 -10.15 27.12
N LYS A 7 9.89 -10.85 27.47
CA LYS A 7 11.26 -10.32 27.59
C LYS A 7 12.14 -11.06 26.61
N GLY A 8 13.04 -10.34 25.94
CA GLY A 8 14.07 -10.98 25.13
C GLY A 8 14.92 -11.93 25.97
N MET A 9 14.95 -13.21 25.63
CA MET A 9 16.09 -14.07 25.92
C MET A 9 17.03 -13.99 24.73
N LEU A 10 18.26 -13.52 24.95
CA LEU A 10 19.36 -13.67 24.00
C LEU A 10 19.64 -15.17 23.79
N PHE A 11 18.94 -15.79 22.86
CA PHE A 11 19.47 -16.98 22.21
C PHE A 11 20.38 -16.50 21.10
N SER A 12 21.66 -16.35 21.42
CA SER A 12 22.67 -16.53 20.38
C SER A 12 22.38 -17.90 19.76
N ALA A 13 22.15 -17.92 18.45
CA ALA A 13 22.02 -19.17 17.72
C ALA A 13 23.18 -20.06 18.16
N ALA A 14 22.84 -21.16 18.85
CA ALA A 14 23.83 -22.11 19.28
C ALA A 14 24.44 -22.67 18.00
N LEU A 15 25.62 -22.13 17.67
CA LEU A 15 26.51 -22.52 16.60
C LEU A 15 26.50 -24.05 16.53
N LEU A 16 25.79 -24.62 15.56
CA LEU A 16 26.19 -25.91 15.03
C LEU A 16 27.56 -25.67 14.41
N THR A 17 28.56 -26.27 15.06
CA THR A 17 30.00 -26.01 14.96
C THR A 17 30.62 -26.36 13.60
N SER A 18 30.06 -25.82 12.51
CA SER A 18 30.67 -25.83 11.18
C SER A 18 30.69 -24.47 10.49
N VAL A 19 30.17 -23.40 11.11
CA VAL A 19 30.18 -22.02 10.56
C VAL A 19 31.31 -21.19 11.16
N GLY A 20 32.49 -21.79 11.33
CA GLY A 20 33.68 -21.11 11.87
C GLY A 20 34.35 -20.12 10.92
N GLU A 21 33.73 -19.79 9.78
CA GLU A 21 34.32 -18.91 8.75
C GLU A 21 33.36 -17.82 8.21
N VAL A 22 32.15 -17.62 8.77
CA VAL A 22 31.19 -16.59 8.29
C VAL A 22 30.88 -15.51 9.34
N GLN A 23 31.79 -15.28 10.29
CA GLN A 23 31.70 -14.16 11.26
C GLN A 23 32.79 -13.10 11.04
N ALA A 24 33.28 -13.00 9.80
CA ALA A 24 34.21 -11.97 9.35
C ALA A 24 33.87 -11.52 7.91
N GLN A 25 32.60 -11.33 7.61
CA GLN A 25 32.23 -10.38 6.56
C GLN A 25 31.95 -9.04 7.25
N ASP A 26 32.60 -7.99 6.79
CA ASP A 26 32.25 -6.60 7.06
C ASP A 26 30.87 -6.33 6.42
N ASN A 27 29.81 -6.97 6.94
CA ASN A 27 28.46 -6.82 6.40
C ASN A 27 27.94 -5.44 6.80
N PRO A 28 27.42 -4.65 5.85
CA PRO A 28 27.01 -3.27 6.11
C PRO A 28 25.75 -3.17 6.97
N ILE A 29 24.99 -4.27 7.12
CA ILE A 29 23.84 -4.39 8.01
C ILE A 29 23.96 -5.69 8.80
N THR A 30 23.54 -5.69 10.06
CA THR A 30 23.46 -6.90 10.91
C THR A 30 22.21 -6.89 11.78
N PHE A 31 21.65 -8.07 12.04
CA PHE A 31 20.47 -8.27 12.89
C PHE A 31 20.66 -9.41 13.90
N THR A 32 19.89 -9.34 14.98
CA THR A 32 19.69 -10.45 15.94
C THR A 32 18.23 -10.88 15.98
N ARG A 33 17.98 -12.18 15.75
CA ARG A 33 16.64 -12.78 15.77
C ARG A 33 16.12 -13.04 17.19
N ASP A 34 14.84 -12.75 17.42
CA ASP A 34 14.08 -13.12 18.61
C ASP A 34 12.95 -14.09 18.26
N MET A 35 13.06 -15.29 18.84
CA MET A 35 12.16 -16.43 18.61
C MET A 35 11.17 -16.64 19.77
N THR A 36 11.15 -15.76 20.77
CA THR A 36 10.44 -16.01 22.04
C THR A 36 8.92 -16.15 21.88
N PHE A 37 8.30 -15.48 20.90
CA PHE A 37 6.89 -15.65 20.53
C PHE A 37 6.52 -17.11 20.26
N ARG A 38 7.40 -17.82 19.57
CA ARG A 38 7.26 -19.26 19.27
C ARG A 38 7.60 -20.11 20.49
N GLU A 39 8.77 -19.90 21.08
CA GLU A 39 9.36 -20.84 22.04
C GLU A 39 8.77 -20.72 23.46
N GLU A 40 8.45 -19.50 23.90
CA GLU A 40 8.06 -19.22 25.28
C GLU A 40 6.55 -18.97 25.43
N TYR A 41 5.97 -18.19 24.51
CA TYR A 41 4.57 -17.78 24.61
C TYR A 41 3.62 -18.72 23.86
N GLY A 42 4.13 -19.47 22.88
CA GLY A 42 3.36 -20.37 22.04
C GLY A 42 2.27 -19.62 21.28
N TRP A 43 2.57 -18.41 20.81
CA TRP A 43 1.65 -17.52 20.09
C TRP A 43 2.16 -17.06 18.71
N ALA A 44 3.16 -17.77 18.17
CA ALA A 44 3.56 -17.56 16.79
C ALA A 44 2.37 -17.77 15.84
N ASN A 45 2.29 -16.89 14.84
CA ASN A 45 1.31 -16.90 13.77
C ASN A 45 2.04 -16.97 12.41
N SER A 46 1.30 -17.31 11.37
CA SER A 46 1.71 -17.33 9.98
C SER A 46 0.62 -16.66 9.13
N ASN A 47 0.90 -16.43 7.85
CA ASN A 47 -0.02 -15.75 6.92
C ASN A 47 -0.43 -14.36 7.41
N ALA A 48 0.55 -13.62 7.92
CA ALA A 48 0.37 -12.31 8.55
C ALA A 48 1.48 -11.37 8.11
N THR A 49 1.21 -10.08 8.15
CA THR A 49 2.25 -9.07 7.98
C THR A 49 2.07 -8.04 9.08
N PRO A 50 2.86 -8.17 10.15
CA PRO A 50 2.61 -7.44 11.39
C PRO A 50 2.63 -5.93 11.17
N LYS A 51 1.81 -5.19 11.91
CA LYS A 51 1.87 -3.72 11.91
C LYS A 51 2.74 -3.23 13.04
N VAL A 52 3.52 -2.21 12.71
CA VAL A 52 4.37 -1.47 13.64
C VAL A 52 3.90 -0.03 13.62
N GLY A 53 3.77 0.56 14.80
CA GLY A 53 3.44 1.96 14.99
C GLY A 53 3.26 2.27 16.46
N ASP A 54 3.29 3.54 16.82
CA ASP A 54 3.00 4.02 18.17
C ASP A 54 1.51 4.35 18.27
N PHE A 55 0.70 3.32 18.54
CA PHE A 55 -0.76 3.43 18.44
C PHE A 55 -1.39 4.12 19.63
N ASP A 56 -0.72 4.16 20.78
CA ASP A 56 -1.20 4.92 21.94
C ASP A 56 -0.42 6.20 22.24
N ASN A 57 0.44 6.59 21.30
CA ASN A 57 1.16 7.86 21.25
C ASN A 57 1.99 8.10 22.53
N ASP A 58 2.64 7.03 23.01
CA ASP A 58 3.44 7.04 24.25
C ASP A 58 4.96 7.16 24.01
N GLY A 59 5.35 7.24 22.74
CA GLY A 59 6.73 7.34 22.31
C GLY A 59 7.39 6.00 22.06
N ILE A 60 6.67 4.87 22.09
CA ILE A 60 7.18 3.51 21.87
C ILE A 60 6.32 2.81 20.83
N ASN A 61 6.96 2.10 19.89
CA ASN A 61 6.20 1.34 18.90
C ASN A 61 5.58 0.09 19.53
N ASP A 62 4.31 -0.13 19.20
CA ASP A 62 3.56 -1.35 19.48
C ASP A 62 3.53 -2.27 18.26
N LEU A 63 3.07 -3.50 18.50
CA LEU A 63 2.87 -4.50 17.46
C LEU A 63 1.41 -4.92 17.36
N TRP A 64 0.91 -4.96 16.14
CA TRP A 64 -0.30 -5.69 15.81
C TRP A 64 0.07 -6.96 15.06
N LEU A 65 -0.16 -8.09 15.72
CA LEU A 65 0.06 -9.43 15.21
C LEU A 65 -1.26 -9.91 14.59
N ASP A 66 -1.33 -10.06 13.28
CA ASP A 66 -2.58 -10.08 12.50
C ASP A 66 -2.83 -11.39 11.73
N GLY A 67 -2.26 -12.50 12.21
CA GLY A 67 -2.17 -13.76 11.48
C GLY A 67 -3.04 -14.92 11.93
N ARG A 68 -2.81 -16.06 11.26
CA ARG A 68 -3.41 -17.36 11.55
C ARG A 68 -2.42 -18.30 12.20
N ARG A 69 -2.93 -19.43 12.68
CA ARG A 69 -2.08 -20.43 13.33
C ARG A 69 -2.41 -21.83 12.87
N GLN A 70 -1.54 -22.45 12.07
CA GLN A 70 -1.77 -23.83 11.61
C GLN A 70 -1.79 -24.83 12.78
N SER A 71 -0.91 -24.64 13.77
CA SER A 71 -0.88 -25.49 14.97
C SER A 71 -2.19 -25.47 15.77
N GLN A 72 -3.11 -24.55 15.48
CA GLN A 72 -4.46 -24.48 16.03
C GLN A 72 -5.56 -24.72 14.99
N GLY A 73 -5.24 -25.28 13.82
CA GLY A 73 -6.20 -25.50 12.74
C GLY A 73 -6.56 -24.23 11.96
N TRP A 74 -5.56 -23.37 11.69
CA TRP A 74 -5.71 -22.13 10.90
C TRP A 74 -6.69 -21.10 11.48
N GLN A 75 -6.82 -21.08 12.80
CA GLN A 75 -7.63 -20.10 13.52
C GLN A 75 -7.00 -18.70 13.43
N THR A 76 -7.81 -17.70 13.13
CA THR A 76 -7.46 -16.27 13.16
C THR A 76 -7.38 -15.79 14.61
N ARG A 77 -6.25 -15.20 15.02
CA ARG A 77 -5.99 -14.78 16.42
C ARG A 77 -5.23 -13.45 16.51
N PRO A 78 -5.81 -12.34 16.02
CA PRO A 78 -5.15 -11.05 16.00
C PRO A 78 -4.89 -10.55 17.43
N VAL A 79 -3.71 -10.03 17.70
CA VAL A 79 -3.31 -9.54 19.02
C VAL A 79 -2.59 -8.21 18.88
N PHE A 80 -3.04 -7.24 19.67
CA PHE A 80 -2.29 -6.02 19.94
C PHE A 80 -1.34 -6.26 21.12
N ALA A 81 -0.06 -6.02 20.89
CA ALA A 81 1.03 -6.12 21.85
C ALA A 81 1.64 -4.74 22.07
N LYS A 82 1.33 -4.13 23.22
CA LYS A 82 1.82 -2.81 23.59
C LYS A 82 3.33 -2.84 23.84
N GLY A 83 4.08 -1.93 23.22
CA GLY A 83 5.51 -1.73 23.49
C GLY A 83 5.76 -1.17 24.88
N LEU A 84 6.81 -1.63 25.54
CA LEU A 84 7.28 -1.11 26.83
C LEU A 84 8.72 -0.57 26.76
N GLY A 85 9.32 -0.62 25.58
CA GLY A 85 10.71 -0.25 25.32
C GLY A 85 11.70 -1.36 25.68
N GLY A 86 12.90 -1.32 25.10
CA GLY A 86 13.97 -2.26 25.42
C GLY A 86 13.60 -3.72 25.14
N ARG A 87 12.93 -3.98 24.01
CA ARG A 87 12.48 -5.31 23.56
C ARG A 87 11.45 -5.98 24.47
N GLU A 88 10.72 -5.19 25.27
CA GLU A 88 9.64 -5.68 26.12
C GLU A 88 8.28 -5.25 25.58
N PHE A 89 7.31 -6.15 25.68
CA PHE A 89 5.94 -5.89 25.24
C PHE A 89 4.92 -6.54 26.18
N LEU A 90 3.70 -5.99 26.16
CA LEU A 90 2.56 -6.45 26.94
C LEU A 90 1.37 -6.75 26.03
N ALA A 91 0.97 -8.03 25.99
CA ALA A 91 -0.19 -8.47 25.22
C ALA A 91 -1.22 -9.21 26.09
N ASP A 92 -2.50 -9.12 25.69
CA ASP A 92 -3.59 -9.95 26.23
C ASP A 92 -4.01 -10.98 25.17
N TYR A 93 -3.72 -12.24 25.47
CA TYR A 93 -3.94 -13.36 24.56
C TYR A 93 -5.31 -14.04 24.77
N GLU A 94 -6.14 -13.50 25.66
CA GLU A 94 -7.45 -14.07 25.96
C GLU A 94 -8.46 -13.75 24.84
N PRO A 95 -9.14 -14.76 24.27
CA PRO A 95 -10.26 -14.52 23.39
C PRO A 95 -11.43 -13.91 24.17
N ILE A 96 -12.08 -12.90 23.60
CA ILE A 96 -13.33 -12.33 24.10
C ILE A 96 -14.54 -13.04 23.50
N MET A 97 -14.40 -13.56 22.29
CA MET A 97 -15.43 -14.26 21.55
C MET A 97 -14.82 -15.43 20.79
N GLU A 98 -15.58 -16.51 20.71
CA GLU A 98 -15.31 -17.67 19.85
C GLU A 98 -16.56 -17.84 19.01
N ILE A 99 -16.46 -17.52 17.72
CA ILE A 99 -17.50 -17.79 16.73
C ILE A 99 -17.03 -18.99 15.93
N THR A 100 -17.80 -20.07 15.95
CA THR A 100 -17.60 -21.19 15.04
C THR A 100 -18.41 -20.92 13.77
N TYR A 101 -17.72 -20.78 12.65
CA TYR A 101 -18.31 -20.83 11.32
C TYR A 101 -18.26 -22.27 10.82
N ASP A 102 -19.42 -22.82 10.46
CA ASP A 102 -19.50 -24.09 9.74
C ASP A 102 -19.48 -23.76 8.25
N SER A 103 -18.33 -23.95 7.61
CA SER A 103 -18.21 -23.77 6.17
C SER A 103 -18.34 -25.12 5.48
N THR A 104 -19.33 -25.26 4.61
CA THR A 104 -19.45 -26.45 3.76
C THR A 104 -18.76 -26.14 2.43
N ILE A 105 -17.52 -26.59 2.28
CA ILE A 105 -16.74 -26.42 1.06
C ILE A 105 -16.87 -27.69 0.22
N VAL A 106 -17.31 -27.54 -1.03
CA VAL A 106 -17.24 -28.62 -2.01
C VAL A 106 -15.86 -28.54 -2.66
N GLN A 107 -14.91 -29.30 -2.13
CA GLN A 107 -13.58 -29.37 -2.73
C GLN A 107 -13.57 -30.45 -3.82
N LYS A 108 -13.25 -30.01 -5.05
CA LYS A 108 -13.00 -30.90 -6.18
C LYS A 108 -11.53 -31.29 -6.15
N ILE A 109 -11.21 -32.32 -5.38
CA ILE A 109 -9.85 -32.87 -5.26
C ILE A 109 -9.79 -34.12 -6.13
N ASP A 110 -8.69 -34.33 -6.86
CA ASP A 110 -8.40 -35.66 -7.42
C ASP A 110 -8.38 -36.67 -6.24
N THR A 111 -9.12 -37.77 -6.38
CA THR A 111 -9.51 -38.69 -5.30
C THR A 111 -8.42 -38.95 -4.25
N ILE A 112 -8.64 -38.47 -3.02
CA ILE A 112 -7.88 -38.83 -1.80
C ILE A 112 -8.14 -40.28 -1.33
N TRP A 113 -8.86 -41.06 -2.15
CA TRP A 113 -9.28 -42.43 -1.88
C TRP A 113 -8.44 -43.41 -2.67
N MET A 114 -7.71 -44.28 -1.98
CA MET A 114 -6.95 -45.39 -2.55
C MET A 114 -7.73 -46.70 -2.42
N LYS A 115 -7.47 -47.67 -3.29
CA LYS A 115 -7.92 -49.06 -3.04
C LYS A 115 -6.89 -49.79 -2.22
N ASP A 116 -7.32 -50.38 -1.10
CA ASP A 116 -6.48 -51.28 -0.34
C ASP A 116 -6.29 -52.63 -1.06
N ASN A 117 -5.54 -53.53 -0.43
CA ASN A 117 -5.25 -54.86 -0.98
C ASN A 117 -6.47 -55.79 -1.04
N GLN A 118 -7.62 -55.41 -0.46
CA GLN A 118 -8.90 -56.10 -0.58
C GLN A 118 -9.80 -55.47 -1.65
N GLY A 119 -9.43 -54.30 -2.19
CA GLY A 119 -10.20 -53.55 -3.16
C GLY A 119 -11.18 -52.56 -2.54
N ASP A 120 -11.11 -52.37 -1.22
CA ASP A 120 -11.93 -51.41 -0.47
C ASP A 120 -11.26 -50.02 -0.49
N PHE A 121 -12.07 -48.96 -0.50
CA PHE A 121 -11.56 -47.58 -0.56
C PHE A 121 -11.11 -47.09 0.82
N VAL A 122 -9.90 -46.55 0.92
CA VAL A 122 -9.27 -46.01 2.14
C VAL A 122 -8.65 -44.63 1.90
N LEU A 123 -8.59 -43.78 2.93
CA LEU A 123 -8.03 -42.41 2.86
C LEU A 123 -6.50 -42.41 2.81
N ASP A 124 -5.92 -41.49 2.03
CA ASP A 124 -4.47 -41.22 2.03
C ASP A 124 -4.03 -40.58 3.35
N GLY A 125 -3.07 -41.23 4.01
CA GLY A 125 -2.72 -41.01 5.40
C GLY A 125 -1.44 -40.21 5.56
N GLU A 126 -1.45 -38.92 5.21
CA GLU A 126 -0.44 -37.95 5.67
C GLU A 126 -1.11 -36.64 6.12
N GLY A 127 -0.93 -36.29 7.40
CA GLY A 127 -1.01 -34.90 7.90
C GLY A 127 -2.38 -34.28 8.21
N ASN A 128 -3.50 -34.75 7.62
CA ASN A 128 -4.78 -34.07 7.82
C ASN A 128 -5.55 -34.62 9.04
N LYS A 129 -5.90 -33.74 9.97
CA LYS A 129 -6.76 -34.03 11.13
C LYS A 129 -8.02 -34.76 10.67
N ILE A 130 -8.42 -35.77 11.45
CA ILE A 130 -9.66 -36.54 11.25
C ILE A 130 -10.83 -35.55 11.11
N ILE A 131 -11.42 -35.51 9.92
CA ILE A 131 -12.69 -34.83 9.65
C ILE A 131 -13.78 -35.84 10.05
N GLU A 132 -14.49 -35.57 11.13
CA GLU A 132 -15.64 -36.38 11.51
C GLU A 132 -16.72 -36.18 10.43
N GLU A 133 -17.10 -37.26 9.75
CA GLU A 133 -18.10 -37.34 8.64
C GLU A 133 -17.64 -36.96 7.23
N LEU A 134 -16.70 -37.72 6.65
CA LEU A 134 -16.55 -37.81 5.19
C LEU A 134 -17.47 -38.92 4.63
N ALA A 135 -18.57 -38.54 3.98
CA ALA A 135 -19.37 -39.46 3.19
C ALA A 135 -18.94 -39.38 1.71
N PRO A 136 -18.46 -40.47 1.08
CA PRO A 136 -18.14 -40.43 -0.34
C PRO A 136 -19.42 -40.28 -1.17
N VAL A 137 -19.43 -39.38 -2.14
CA VAL A 137 -20.46 -39.36 -3.18
C VAL A 137 -20.17 -40.52 -4.12
N LEU A 138 -21.11 -41.44 -4.28
CA LEU A 138 -20.94 -42.66 -5.10
C LEU A 138 -21.70 -42.53 -6.42
N ASP A 139 -21.12 -43.07 -7.50
CA ASP A 139 -21.81 -43.25 -8.78
C ASP A 139 -22.79 -44.44 -8.71
N ASP A 140 -23.55 -44.66 -9.78
CA ASP A 140 -24.54 -45.75 -9.88
C ASP A 140 -23.88 -47.15 -9.77
N GLU A 141 -22.57 -47.24 -9.97
CA GLU A 141 -21.75 -48.43 -9.84
C GLU A 141 -21.09 -48.58 -8.45
N GLY A 142 -21.26 -47.61 -7.55
CA GLY A 142 -20.70 -47.60 -6.20
C GLY A 142 -19.25 -47.12 -6.10
N ASN A 143 -18.71 -46.46 -7.12
CA ASN A 143 -17.39 -45.83 -7.08
C ASN A 143 -17.49 -44.39 -6.58
N PRO A 144 -16.51 -43.89 -5.81
CA PRO A 144 -16.44 -42.48 -5.44
C PRO A 144 -16.36 -41.58 -6.69
N VAL A 145 -17.25 -40.59 -6.78
CA VAL A 145 -17.22 -39.51 -7.76
C VAL A 145 -16.80 -38.21 -7.07
N ASN A 146 -16.00 -37.40 -7.78
CA ASN A 146 -15.07 -36.35 -7.33
C ASN A 146 -15.57 -35.15 -6.49
N ASP A 147 -16.66 -35.26 -5.74
CA ASP A 147 -17.13 -34.18 -4.88
C ASP A 147 -17.12 -34.64 -3.43
N THR A 148 -16.08 -34.26 -2.69
CA THR A 148 -16.08 -34.44 -1.23
C THR A 148 -16.67 -33.17 -0.62
N ILE A 149 -17.77 -33.35 0.12
CA ILE A 149 -18.32 -32.28 0.96
C ILE A 149 -17.46 -32.25 2.22
N VAL A 150 -16.62 -31.23 2.35
CA VAL A 150 -15.88 -30.98 3.58
C VAL A 150 -16.64 -29.93 4.36
N THR A 151 -17.06 -30.27 5.58
CA THR A 151 -17.48 -29.25 6.54
C THR A 151 -16.25 -28.85 7.34
N GLU A 152 -15.68 -27.68 7.04
CA GLU A 152 -14.61 -27.11 7.85
C GLU A 152 -15.24 -26.27 8.96
N HIS A 153 -14.95 -26.65 10.20
CA HIS A 153 -15.26 -25.85 11.38
C HIS A 153 -14.14 -24.83 11.58
N GLU A 154 -14.41 -23.57 11.27
CA GLU A 154 -13.49 -22.47 11.54
C GLU A 154 -13.90 -21.75 12.82
N ASN A 155 -13.06 -21.83 13.85
CA ASN A 155 -13.26 -20.99 15.04
C ASN A 155 -12.54 -19.66 14.86
N TYR A 156 -13.32 -18.60 14.67
CA TYR A 156 -12.85 -17.23 14.77
C TYR A 156 -12.76 -16.83 16.24
N MET A 157 -11.56 -16.45 16.67
CA MET A 157 -11.28 -16.06 18.04
C MET A 157 -11.08 -14.55 18.09
N GLY A 158 -12.16 -13.79 18.26
CA GLY A 158 -12.06 -12.36 18.47
C GLY A 158 -11.38 -12.10 19.81
N THR A 159 -10.27 -11.37 19.79
CA THR A 159 -9.55 -11.00 21.01
C THR A 159 -10.13 -9.71 21.61
N LYS A 160 -9.84 -9.49 22.90
CA LYS A 160 -9.50 -8.16 23.45
C LYS A 160 -9.90 -6.92 22.64
N ASN A 161 -9.05 -6.77 21.63
CA ASN A 161 -8.77 -5.54 20.94
C ASN A 161 -9.15 -5.66 19.44
N GLY A 162 -9.75 -6.79 19.03
CA GLY A 162 -10.67 -6.90 17.88
C GLY A 162 -10.17 -6.49 16.50
N LEU A 163 -8.86 -6.42 16.29
CA LEU A 163 -8.29 -5.95 15.04
C LEU A 163 -8.46 -6.99 13.90
N PRO A 164 -8.77 -6.58 12.65
CA PRO A 164 -9.03 -7.50 11.55
C PRO A 164 -7.82 -8.35 11.13
N GLU A 165 -8.06 -9.43 10.38
CA GLU A 165 -7.00 -10.15 9.68
C GLU A 165 -6.56 -9.35 8.46
N THR A 166 -5.28 -9.37 8.11
CA THR A 166 -4.82 -8.76 6.85
C THR A 166 -4.59 -9.81 5.78
N ALA A 167 -4.74 -9.41 4.52
CA ALA A 167 -4.38 -10.20 3.35
C ALA A 167 -2.84 -10.14 3.16
N TRP A 168 -2.09 -10.59 4.18
CA TRP A 168 -0.63 -10.47 4.24
C TRP A 168 -0.17 -9.01 4.11
N SER A 169 -1.03 -8.08 4.54
CA SER A 169 -0.90 -6.62 4.48
C SER A 169 -0.48 -5.97 3.16
N ALA A 170 -0.30 -6.73 2.09
CA ALA A 170 0.04 -6.14 0.81
C ALA A 170 -1.06 -5.13 0.46
N GLY A 171 -0.69 -3.85 0.31
CA GLY A 171 -1.66 -2.79 0.04
C GLY A 171 -2.48 -2.34 1.25
N SER A 172 -1.99 -2.46 2.48
CA SER A 172 -2.58 -1.80 3.66
C SER A 172 -1.74 -0.58 4.05
N GLN A 173 -2.37 0.50 4.53
CA GLN A 173 -1.69 1.76 4.82
C GLN A 173 -2.04 2.29 6.22
N PRO A 174 -1.07 2.84 6.98
CA PRO A 174 -1.39 3.69 8.12
C PRO A 174 -2.01 5.00 7.61
N ILE A 175 -2.94 5.57 8.37
CA ILE A 175 -3.62 6.83 8.02
C ILE A 175 -4.08 7.51 9.31
N ASP A 176 -4.10 8.84 9.38
CA ASP A 176 -4.96 9.53 10.36
C ASP A 176 -6.24 9.94 9.62
N PHE A 177 -7.20 9.02 9.57
CA PHE A 177 -8.39 9.20 8.74
C PHE A 177 -9.24 10.35 9.28
N ASN A 178 -9.27 10.52 10.60
CA ASN A 178 -10.24 11.39 11.24
C ASN A 178 -9.65 12.66 11.88
N ALA A 179 -8.36 12.91 11.64
CA ALA A 179 -7.61 14.08 12.10
C ALA A 179 -7.63 14.23 13.64
N ASP A 180 -7.58 13.10 14.36
CA ASP A 180 -7.51 13.08 15.83
C ASP A 180 -6.09 12.86 16.38
N GLY A 181 -5.09 12.76 15.50
CA GLY A 181 -3.69 12.62 15.86
C GLY A 181 -3.30 11.22 16.34
N LEU A 182 -4.18 10.22 16.13
CA LEU A 182 -3.88 8.81 16.33
C LEU A 182 -3.75 8.10 14.98
N VAL A 183 -2.95 7.03 14.94
CA VAL A 183 -2.80 6.22 13.74
C VAL A 183 -3.99 5.26 13.60
N ASP A 184 -4.83 5.54 12.62
CA ASP A 184 -5.84 4.65 12.05
C ASP A 184 -5.20 3.76 10.96
N TYR A 185 -5.92 2.75 10.47
CA TYR A 185 -5.40 1.84 9.43
C TYR A 185 -6.45 1.52 8.38
N LEU A 186 -6.03 1.59 7.12
CA LEU A 186 -6.71 0.96 6.01
C LEU A 186 -6.13 -0.45 5.80
N VAL A 187 -6.96 -1.47 6.01
CA VAL A 187 -6.58 -2.87 5.95
C VAL A 187 -7.13 -3.53 4.70
N LEU A 188 -6.26 -4.09 3.86
CA LEU A 188 -6.70 -5.06 2.87
C LEU A 188 -7.04 -6.36 3.59
N HIS A 189 -8.33 -6.66 3.72
CA HIS A 189 -8.85 -7.82 4.42
C HIS A 189 -9.04 -9.01 3.45
N PRO A 190 -8.66 -10.25 3.82
CA PRO A 190 -8.69 -11.41 2.91
C PRO A 190 -10.11 -11.95 2.62
N GLY A 191 -11.14 -11.39 3.24
CA GLY A 191 -12.52 -11.87 3.20
C GLY A 191 -12.83 -12.88 4.31
N GLU A 192 -14.05 -12.86 4.84
CA GLU A 192 -14.57 -13.88 5.76
C GLU A 192 -15.15 -15.07 4.97
N VAL A 193 -15.45 -16.19 5.64
CA VAL A 193 -16.15 -17.32 5.00
C VAL A 193 -17.50 -16.83 4.44
N GLY A 194 -17.61 -16.80 3.11
CA GLY A 194 -18.81 -16.33 2.41
C GLY A 194 -18.86 -14.82 2.13
N ASP A 195 -17.82 -14.07 2.49
CA ASP A 195 -17.59 -12.68 2.05
C ASP A 195 -16.41 -12.64 1.06
N VAL A 196 -16.25 -11.52 0.41
CA VAL A 196 -15.22 -11.29 -0.60
C VAL A 196 -14.07 -10.45 -0.03
N GLN A 197 -12.89 -10.54 -0.65
CA GLN A 197 -11.74 -9.70 -0.28
C GLN A 197 -12.13 -8.21 -0.44
N GLY A 198 -11.51 -7.31 0.32
CA GLY A 198 -11.76 -5.87 0.23
C GLY A 198 -11.08 -5.06 1.33
N TYR A 199 -11.31 -3.74 1.32
CA TYR A 199 -10.75 -2.84 2.33
C TYR A 199 -11.65 -2.72 3.56
N LYS A 200 -11.03 -2.75 4.75
CA LYS A 200 -11.64 -2.38 6.02
C LYS A 200 -10.90 -1.19 6.61
N LEU A 201 -11.63 -0.17 7.04
CA LEU A 201 -11.06 0.97 7.75
C LEU A 201 -11.19 0.72 9.26
N VAL A 202 -10.09 0.88 9.98
CA VAL A 202 -10.03 0.70 11.42
C VAL A 202 -9.57 1.99 12.07
N LYS A 203 -10.45 2.60 12.85
CA LYS A 203 -10.14 3.78 13.65
C LYS A 203 -9.54 3.38 15.00
N ASN A 204 -8.51 4.10 15.41
CA ASN A 204 -7.86 4.00 16.70
C ASN A 204 -8.54 4.93 17.70
N LEU A 205 -8.87 4.38 18.87
CA LEU A 205 -9.54 5.08 19.97
C LEU A 205 -8.61 5.36 21.15
N GLY A 206 -7.31 5.11 20.95
CA GLY A 206 -6.25 5.18 21.93
C GLY A 206 -6.30 4.08 22.99
N ASN A 207 -5.17 3.89 23.68
CA ASN A 207 -4.99 2.91 24.74
C ASN A 207 -5.28 1.46 24.27
N GLY A 208 -4.83 1.11 23.07
CA GLY A 208 -4.99 -0.23 22.49
C GLY A 208 -6.43 -0.62 22.18
N ARG A 209 -7.30 0.36 21.88
CA ARG A 209 -8.69 0.15 21.48
C ARG A 209 -8.89 0.62 20.04
N PHE A 210 -9.63 -0.17 19.27
CA PHE A 210 -9.87 0.07 17.87
C PHE A 210 -11.34 -0.20 17.54
N GLU A 211 -11.86 0.46 16.50
CA GLU A 211 -13.19 0.23 15.96
C GLU A 211 -13.15 0.17 14.43
N GLU A 212 -13.87 -0.78 13.83
CA GLU A 212 -14.10 -0.81 12.39
C GLU A 212 -15.07 0.33 12.01
N VAL A 213 -14.74 1.06 10.94
CA VAL A 213 -15.55 2.14 10.40
C VAL A 213 -16.26 1.62 9.16
N GLU A 214 -17.59 1.61 9.22
CA GLU A 214 -18.45 1.27 8.08
C GLU A 214 -18.40 2.39 7.04
N ASP A 215 -17.86 2.09 5.86
CA ASP A 215 -17.76 3.00 4.73
C ASP A 215 -18.36 2.35 3.48
N GLU A 216 -19.40 2.97 2.90
CA GLU A 216 -20.11 2.42 1.74
C GLU A 216 -19.21 2.36 0.50
N THR A 217 -18.31 3.32 0.32
CA THR A 217 -17.40 3.38 -0.83
C THR A 217 -16.39 2.23 -0.75
N LEU A 218 -15.71 2.08 0.39
CA LEU A 218 -14.79 0.96 0.63
C LEU A 218 -15.52 -0.39 0.57
N GLY A 219 -16.69 -0.48 1.19
CA GLY A 219 -17.52 -1.69 1.20
C GLY A 219 -18.08 -2.07 -0.17
N SER A 220 -18.21 -1.13 -1.11
CA SER A 220 -18.64 -1.41 -2.49
C SER A 220 -17.56 -2.06 -3.35
N MET A 221 -16.29 -1.89 -2.97
CA MET A 221 -15.16 -2.51 -3.64
C MET A 221 -15.08 -3.96 -3.19
N LYS A 222 -15.72 -4.84 -3.96
CA LYS A 222 -15.92 -6.26 -3.66
C LYS A 222 -15.13 -7.11 -4.67
N PHE A 223 -14.21 -7.94 -4.18
CA PHE A 223 -13.17 -8.57 -5.00
C PHE A 223 -13.25 -10.10 -5.02
N SER A 224 -13.30 -10.69 -6.22
CA SER A 224 -13.56 -12.12 -6.48
C SER A 224 -14.96 -12.60 -6.09
N GLU A 225 -15.71 -13.20 -7.01
CA GLU A 225 -17.01 -13.84 -6.70
C GLU A 225 -16.86 -15.15 -5.91
N ASN A 226 -15.64 -15.71 -5.83
CA ASN A 226 -15.37 -17.00 -5.20
C ASN A 226 -13.93 -17.06 -4.68
N PRO A 227 -13.58 -16.25 -3.66
CA PRO A 227 -12.23 -16.27 -3.10
C PRO A 227 -11.99 -17.65 -2.47
N LYS A 228 -10.96 -18.36 -2.94
CA LYS A 228 -10.37 -19.39 -2.10
C LYS A 228 -9.65 -18.68 -0.96
N ARG A 229 -9.88 -19.13 0.28
CA ARG A 229 -9.21 -18.59 1.47
C ARG A 229 -7.69 -18.64 1.24
N GLY A 230 -7.01 -17.49 1.14
CA GLY A 230 -5.58 -17.39 0.81
C GLY A 230 -5.22 -17.00 -0.63
N ASP A 231 -6.19 -16.64 -1.48
CA ASP A 231 -5.99 -16.18 -2.87
C ASP A 231 -5.94 -14.63 -2.96
N PHE A 232 -5.11 -14.02 -2.10
CA PHE A 232 -5.05 -12.56 -1.90
C PHE A 232 -4.40 -11.79 -3.06
N ASN A 233 -3.68 -12.49 -3.94
CA ASN A 233 -3.04 -11.88 -5.10
C ASN A 233 -4.05 -11.32 -6.10
N LYS A 234 -5.34 -11.68 -6.04
CA LYS A 234 -6.29 -11.25 -7.07
C LYS A 234 -6.79 -9.81 -6.95
N PHE A 235 -6.57 -9.13 -5.82
CA PHE A 235 -7.05 -7.76 -5.62
C PHE A 235 -6.56 -6.80 -6.71
N ASN A 236 -5.25 -6.79 -6.93
CA ASN A 236 -4.58 -6.05 -8.00
C ASN A 236 -3.74 -6.99 -8.84
N GLU A 237 -4.32 -8.17 -9.11
CA GLU A 237 -3.77 -9.23 -9.97
C GLU A 237 -2.24 -9.40 -9.84
N GLU A 238 -1.79 -9.85 -8.67
CA GLU A 238 -0.40 -10.08 -8.28
C GLU A 238 0.40 -8.80 -7.96
N ASN A 239 -0.25 -7.65 -7.73
CA ASN A 239 0.44 -6.44 -7.25
C ASN A 239 -0.26 -5.76 -6.07
N ALA A 240 -0.50 -6.51 -5.00
CA ALA A 240 -1.19 -5.95 -3.85
C ALA A 240 -0.37 -4.87 -3.11
N PHE A 241 0.98 -4.91 -3.11
CA PHE A 241 1.80 -4.01 -2.29
C PHE A 241 1.59 -2.52 -2.60
N THR A 242 1.53 -2.19 -3.90
CA THR A 242 1.37 -0.81 -4.38
C THR A 242 -0.04 -0.49 -4.86
N SER A 243 -1.01 -1.29 -4.42
CA SER A 243 -2.42 -1.14 -4.84
C SER A 243 -3.11 0.08 -4.23
N VAL A 244 -2.58 0.65 -3.15
CA VAL A 244 -3.09 1.87 -2.53
C VAL A 244 -1.96 2.75 -2.02
N VAL A 245 -2.13 4.06 -2.19
CA VAL A 245 -1.29 5.12 -1.60
C VAL A 245 -2.17 6.21 -0.98
N THR A 246 -1.60 6.95 -0.05
CA THR A 246 -2.23 8.05 0.70
C THR A 246 -1.65 9.40 0.28
N GLY A 247 -2.48 10.45 0.23
CA GLY A 247 -2.01 11.81 -0.01
C GLY A 247 -3.13 12.83 0.16
N ASP A 248 -2.80 14.08 0.48
CA ASP A 248 -3.76 15.20 0.54
C ASP A 248 -3.76 15.94 -0.81
N TYR A 249 -4.48 15.39 -1.80
CA TYR A 249 -4.40 15.87 -3.18
C TYR A 249 -5.14 17.19 -3.38
N ASP A 250 -6.13 17.47 -2.52
CA ASP A 250 -7.00 18.64 -2.61
C ASP A 250 -6.72 19.71 -1.55
N LYS A 251 -5.69 19.48 -0.74
CA LYS A 251 -5.12 20.36 0.30
C LYS A 251 -6.07 20.70 1.42
N ASP A 252 -7.14 19.94 1.63
CA ASP A 252 -8.06 20.19 2.73
C ASP A 252 -7.54 19.66 4.08
N GLY A 253 -6.39 18.99 4.08
CA GLY A 253 -5.70 18.46 5.26
C GLY A 253 -6.30 17.17 5.81
N PHE A 254 -7.23 16.53 5.10
CA PHE A 254 -7.61 15.14 5.32
C PHE A 254 -6.90 14.25 4.31
N VAL A 255 -6.38 13.11 4.77
CA VAL A 255 -5.65 12.19 3.90
C VAL A 255 -6.61 11.44 3.00
N ASP A 256 -6.41 11.54 1.68
CA ASP A 256 -7.16 10.84 0.65
C ASP A 256 -6.47 9.54 0.21
N LEU A 257 -7.18 8.73 -0.58
CA LEU A 257 -6.69 7.44 -1.07
C LEU A 257 -6.70 7.40 -2.59
N LEU A 258 -5.66 6.82 -3.17
CA LEU A 258 -5.63 6.40 -4.57
C LEU A 258 -5.48 4.88 -4.61
N ILE A 259 -6.40 4.19 -5.29
CA ILE A 259 -6.46 2.73 -5.31
C ILE A 259 -6.50 2.21 -6.75
N THR A 260 -5.73 1.16 -7.05
CA THR A 260 -5.79 0.39 -8.30
C THR A 260 -6.08 -1.08 -8.02
N GLY A 261 -6.83 -1.73 -8.90
CA GLY A 261 -7.15 -3.14 -8.75
C GLY A 261 -8.22 -3.65 -9.72
N MET A 262 -8.73 -4.85 -9.44
CA MET A 262 -9.76 -5.52 -10.23
C MET A 262 -10.88 -6.04 -9.33
N ASP A 263 -12.05 -5.39 -9.38
CA ASP A 263 -13.25 -5.85 -8.67
C ASP A 263 -14.15 -6.70 -9.57
N VAL A 264 -15.31 -7.14 -9.07
CA VAL A 264 -16.29 -7.92 -9.85
C VAL A 264 -16.81 -7.23 -11.12
N ASN A 265 -16.66 -5.91 -11.23
CA ASN A 265 -17.03 -5.11 -12.40
C ASN A 265 -15.86 -4.88 -13.36
N GLY A 266 -14.65 -5.32 -12.99
CA GLY A 266 -13.45 -5.25 -13.80
C GLY A 266 -12.35 -4.39 -13.18
N ARG A 267 -11.36 -4.06 -14.00
CA ARG A 267 -10.21 -3.23 -13.61
C ARG A 267 -10.65 -1.82 -13.26
N PHE A 268 -9.93 -1.16 -12.37
CA PHE A 268 -10.21 0.22 -11.99
C PHE A 268 -8.98 0.91 -11.43
N MET A 269 -8.98 2.23 -11.61
CA MET A 269 -8.26 3.15 -10.73
C MET A 269 -9.31 4.10 -10.12
N ARG A 270 -9.23 4.33 -8.81
CA ARG A 270 -10.18 5.18 -8.07
C ARG A 270 -9.44 6.12 -7.13
N LEU A 271 -9.73 7.41 -7.28
CA LEU A 271 -9.42 8.45 -6.30
C LEU A 271 -10.58 8.56 -5.31
N LEU A 272 -10.27 8.40 -4.02
CA LEU A 272 -11.23 8.43 -2.93
C LEU A 272 -10.89 9.61 -2.02
N ARG A 273 -11.75 10.64 -2.05
CA ARG A 273 -11.61 11.81 -1.18
C ARG A 273 -12.14 11.51 0.22
N ASN A 274 -11.38 11.86 1.25
CA ASN A 274 -11.79 11.80 2.65
C ASN A 274 -12.67 13.01 3.00
N VAL A 275 -13.93 12.76 3.34
CA VAL A 275 -14.89 13.82 3.66
C VAL A 275 -14.88 14.06 5.16
N GLU A 276 -14.03 14.98 5.60
CA GLU A 276 -13.95 15.48 6.97
C GLU A 276 -13.74 14.37 8.04
N GLY A 277 -13.06 13.29 7.69
CA GLY A 277 -12.81 12.18 8.60
C GLY A 277 -14.03 11.34 8.94
N LYS A 278 -15.03 11.31 8.04
CA LYS A 278 -16.29 10.59 8.25
C LYS A 278 -16.53 9.45 7.29
N ARG A 279 -16.10 9.60 6.03
CA ARG A 279 -16.24 8.61 4.96
C ARG A 279 -15.39 8.98 3.75
N PHE A 280 -15.26 8.06 2.81
CA PHE A 280 -14.65 8.28 1.50
C PHE A 280 -15.69 8.47 0.40
N GLU A 281 -15.33 9.26 -0.63
CA GLU A 281 -16.12 9.46 -1.84
C GLU A 281 -15.27 9.25 -3.10
N VAL A 282 -15.74 8.41 -4.02
CA VAL A 282 -15.12 8.27 -5.34
C VAL A 282 -15.20 9.59 -6.12
N GLN A 283 -14.07 10.04 -6.64
CA GLN A 283 -13.96 11.23 -7.47
C GLN A 283 -13.79 10.82 -8.94
N ASN A 284 -14.80 11.14 -9.76
CA ASN A 284 -14.72 11.03 -11.22
C ASN A 284 -14.36 12.41 -11.79
N VAL A 285 -13.07 12.74 -11.73
CA VAL A 285 -12.54 14.08 -12.02
C VAL A 285 -11.37 14.06 -13.03
N PHE A 286 -11.25 12.99 -13.80
CA PHE A 286 -10.16 12.76 -14.74
C PHE A 286 -10.55 13.14 -16.18
N GLU A 287 -10.00 14.26 -16.66
CA GLU A 287 -10.09 14.65 -18.06
C GLU A 287 -9.20 13.76 -18.92
N ALA A 288 -9.82 12.89 -19.71
CA ALA A 288 -9.13 12.02 -20.65
C ALA A 288 -8.43 12.81 -21.77
N LEU A 289 -7.43 12.18 -22.40
CA LEU A 289 -6.85 12.68 -23.65
C LEU A 289 -7.92 12.84 -24.75
N PRO A 290 -7.69 13.74 -25.73
CA PRO A 290 -8.57 13.84 -26.90
C PRO A 290 -8.87 12.48 -27.52
N PHE A 291 -10.13 12.27 -27.92
CA PHE A 291 -10.61 10.98 -28.41
C PHE A 291 -9.72 10.42 -29.52
N ASP A 292 -9.14 11.22 -30.40
CA ASP A 292 -8.29 10.77 -31.52
C ASP A 292 -6.85 10.42 -31.12
N LYS A 293 -6.38 10.87 -29.95
CA LYS A 293 -5.03 10.57 -29.44
C LYS A 293 -4.95 9.28 -28.65
N GLU A 294 -6.05 8.88 -28.01
CA GLU A 294 -6.08 7.70 -27.16
C GLU A 294 -5.89 6.42 -28.01
N VAL A 295 -5.13 5.45 -27.50
CA VAL A 295 -4.89 4.17 -28.20
C VAL A 295 -5.87 3.09 -27.75
N ASN A 296 -6.36 3.19 -26.51
CA ASN A 296 -7.40 2.34 -25.95
C ASN A 296 -8.38 3.21 -25.14
N ARG A 297 -9.62 3.30 -25.61
CA ARG A 297 -10.64 4.24 -25.07
C ARG A 297 -11.54 3.62 -24.02
N ARG A 298 -11.34 2.33 -23.72
CA ARG A 298 -12.20 1.58 -22.81
C ARG A 298 -12.22 2.24 -21.43
N GLY A 299 -13.42 2.50 -20.94
CA GLY A 299 -13.70 3.12 -19.62
C GLY A 299 -13.59 4.65 -19.57
N LEU A 300 -13.05 5.29 -20.61
CA LEU A 300 -12.84 6.75 -20.65
C LEU A 300 -14.02 7.51 -21.29
N TRP A 301 -14.81 6.85 -22.13
CA TRP A 301 -16.05 7.39 -22.71
C TRP A 301 -17.26 6.51 -22.40
N GLU A 302 -18.43 7.14 -22.28
CA GLU A 302 -19.69 6.42 -22.19
C GLU A 302 -19.94 5.62 -23.47
N GLU A 303 -20.62 4.49 -23.31
CA GLU A 303 -20.84 3.52 -24.37
C GLU A 303 -22.33 3.29 -24.60
N THR A 304 -22.74 3.04 -25.85
CA THR A 304 -24.16 2.74 -26.14
C THR A 304 -24.63 1.42 -25.53
N GLY A 305 -23.69 0.54 -25.16
CA GLY A 305 -23.93 -0.84 -24.83
C GLY A 305 -24.14 -1.71 -26.06
N VAL A 306 -24.03 -3.02 -25.87
CA VAL A 306 -24.36 -4.02 -26.89
C VAL A 306 -25.88 -4.13 -27.03
N SER A 307 -26.38 -4.16 -28.27
CA SER A 307 -27.79 -4.37 -28.57
C SER A 307 -27.96 -5.35 -29.73
N ASP A 308 -29.18 -5.78 -30.01
CA ASP A 308 -29.48 -6.65 -31.15
C ASP A 308 -30.30 -5.91 -32.21
N ASN A 309 -30.01 -6.19 -33.48
CA ASN A 309 -30.85 -5.74 -34.57
C ASN A 309 -32.22 -6.44 -34.47
N PRO A 310 -33.33 -5.69 -34.32
CA PRO A 310 -34.65 -6.29 -34.11
C PRO A 310 -35.19 -7.05 -35.33
N GLU A 311 -34.64 -6.82 -36.52
CA GLU A 311 -35.07 -7.49 -37.76
C GLU A 311 -34.22 -8.71 -38.11
N THR A 312 -32.91 -8.67 -37.86
CA THR A 312 -31.98 -9.74 -38.24
C THR A 312 -31.55 -10.61 -37.06
N GLY A 313 -31.71 -10.14 -35.82
CA GLY A 313 -31.17 -10.77 -34.61
C GLY A 313 -29.64 -10.73 -34.52
N GLU A 314 -28.97 -9.96 -35.39
CA GLU A 314 -27.53 -9.81 -35.35
C GLU A 314 -27.13 -8.81 -34.25
N SER A 315 -26.09 -9.16 -33.49
CA SER A 315 -25.55 -8.28 -32.45
C SER A 315 -24.94 -7.03 -33.08
N ILE A 316 -25.35 -5.88 -32.55
CA ILE A 316 -24.79 -4.56 -32.83
C ILE A 316 -23.75 -4.28 -31.74
N LYS A 317 -22.51 -4.11 -32.19
CA LYS A 317 -21.39 -3.71 -31.31
C LYS A 317 -21.68 -2.37 -30.65
N SER A 318 -21.22 -2.23 -29.42
CA SER A 318 -21.19 -0.95 -28.71
C SER A 318 -20.34 0.07 -29.48
N VAL A 319 -20.70 1.35 -29.38
CA VAL A 319 -19.91 2.48 -29.89
C VAL A 319 -19.69 3.50 -28.78
N TYR A 320 -18.63 4.29 -28.89
CA TYR A 320 -18.36 5.35 -27.92
C TYR A 320 -19.22 6.59 -28.20
N LEU A 321 -19.74 7.18 -27.12
CA LEU A 321 -20.38 8.48 -27.12
C LEU A 321 -19.29 9.56 -26.95
N GLN A 322 -18.70 10.00 -28.07
CA GLN A 322 -17.52 10.87 -28.06
C GLN A 322 -17.72 12.22 -27.35
N ASP A 323 -18.97 12.66 -27.19
CA ASP A 323 -19.35 13.88 -26.48
C ASP A 323 -19.63 13.66 -24.97
N GLN A 324 -19.48 12.42 -24.49
CA GLN A 324 -19.78 11.99 -23.12
C GLN A 324 -18.58 11.25 -22.51
N PRO A 325 -17.51 11.96 -22.10
CA PRO A 325 -16.44 11.36 -21.30
C PRO A 325 -16.96 10.93 -19.93
N THR A 326 -16.45 9.84 -19.39
CA THR A 326 -16.87 9.30 -18.08
C THR A 326 -16.30 10.09 -16.90
N MET A 327 -15.26 10.90 -17.15
CA MET A 327 -14.41 11.54 -16.14
C MET A 327 -13.73 10.56 -15.18
N LYS A 328 -13.70 9.26 -15.51
CA LYS A 328 -13.01 8.24 -14.73
C LYS A 328 -11.56 8.15 -15.20
N ALA A 329 -10.67 7.80 -14.28
CA ALA A 329 -9.33 7.41 -14.64
C ALA A 329 -9.33 6.17 -15.55
N LYS A 330 -8.24 5.99 -16.30
CA LYS A 330 -8.00 4.78 -17.07
C LYS A 330 -8.11 3.54 -16.17
N PRO A 331 -8.98 2.57 -16.48
CA PRO A 331 -9.08 1.35 -15.69
C PRO A 331 -7.85 0.47 -15.89
N LEU A 332 -7.08 0.26 -14.83
CA LEU A 332 -5.82 -0.50 -14.80
C LEU A 332 -5.80 -1.44 -13.58
N SER A 333 -4.96 -2.48 -13.63
CA SER A 333 -4.63 -3.40 -12.51
C SER A 333 -3.26 -4.04 -12.76
N HIS A 334 -2.76 -4.99 -11.96
CA HIS A 334 -1.39 -5.57 -12.02
C HIS A 334 -0.26 -4.56 -11.76
N GLY A 335 -0.55 -3.28 -11.57
CA GLY A 335 0.46 -2.24 -11.50
C GLY A 335 0.43 -1.45 -10.21
N SER A 336 1.06 -0.29 -10.22
CA SER A 336 1.30 0.52 -9.05
C SER A 336 0.60 1.86 -9.19
N VAL A 337 0.28 2.50 -8.07
CA VAL A 337 -0.16 3.91 -8.01
C VAL A 337 0.83 4.74 -7.19
N ALA A 338 0.96 6.02 -7.51
CA ALA A 338 1.77 6.97 -6.78
C ALA A 338 1.14 8.37 -6.78
N PHE A 339 1.15 9.03 -5.62
CA PHE A 339 1.05 10.48 -5.50
C PHE A 339 2.45 11.07 -5.43
N LEU A 340 2.69 12.14 -6.18
CA LEU A 340 3.93 12.91 -6.17
C LEU A 340 3.69 14.26 -6.84
N ASP A 341 4.50 15.25 -6.51
CA ASP A 341 4.48 16.56 -7.18
C ASP A 341 5.59 16.59 -8.25
N MET A 342 5.24 16.29 -9.50
CA MET A 342 6.22 16.16 -10.57
C MET A 342 6.58 17.49 -11.23
N ASP A 343 5.76 18.52 -11.08
CA ASP A 343 6.01 19.84 -11.67
C ASP A 343 6.48 20.89 -10.64
N ASN A 344 6.57 20.43 -9.39
CA ASN A 344 7.01 21.16 -8.22
C ASN A 344 6.14 22.38 -7.91
N ASP A 345 4.83 22.26 -8.17
CA ASP A 345 3.87 23.35 -8.05
C ASP A 345 3.14 23.40 -6.69
N GLY A 346 3.48 22.46 -5.83
CA GLY A 346 2.94 22.23 -4.50
C GLY A 346 1.77 21.27 -4.45
N TRP A 347 1.19 20.84 -5.58
CA TRP A 347 0.02 19.95 -5.63
C TRP A 347 0.41 18.53 -6.02
N LEU A 348 -0.26 17.53 -5.44
CA LEU A 348 0.02 16.14 -5.78
C LEU A 348 -0.60 15.80 -7.13
N ASP A 349 0.23 15.34 -8.05
CA ASP A 349 -0.12 14.66 -9.29
C ASP A 349 -0.27 13.16 -9.07
N ILE A 350 -0.72 12.45 -10.11
CA ILE A 350 -0.90 11.00 -10.06
C ILE A 350 -0.15 10.33 -11.20
N VAL A 351 0.62 9.29 -10.85
CA VAL A 351 1.14 8.32 -11.82
C VAL A 351 0.59 6.94 -11.48
N VAL A 352 0.08 6.24 -12.48
CA VAL A 352 -0.44 4.88 -12.35
C VAL A 352 0.06 4.03 -13.50
N THR A 353 0.36 2.78 -13.21
CA THR A 353 0.71 1.77 -14.20
C THR A 353 -0.16 0.54 -14.03
N GLY A 354 -0.25 -0.29 -15.06
CA GLY A 354 -0.96 -1.57 -15.01
C GLY A 354 -1.42 -2.08 -16.36
N TYR A 355 -2.10 -3.21 -16.36
CA TYR A 355 -2.72 -3.81 -17.54
C TYR A 355 -4.08 -3.17 -17.82
N ALA A 356 -4.31 -2.75 -19.07
CA ALA A 356 -5.61 -2.32 -19.58
C ALA A 356 -6.25 -3.40 -20.45
N ASP A 357 -7.55 -3.62 -20.28
CA ASP A 357 -8.31 -4.48 -21.18
C ASP A 357 -8.48 -3.87 -22.57
N GLY A 358 -8.28 -4.67 -23.62
CA GLY A 358 -8.64 -4.30 -24.99
C GLY A 358 -10.15 -4.22 -25.20
N THR A 359 -10.58 -3.73 -26.36
CA THR A 359 -11.99 -3.70 -26.75
C THR A 359 -12.17 -3.95 -28.25
N ASP A 360 -13.41 -4.20 -28.69
CA ASP A 360 -13.77 -4.32 -30.10
C ASP A 360 -15.10 -3.60 -30.37
N MET A 361 -14.99 -2.32 -30.73
CA MET A 361 -16.10 -1.37 -30.85
C MET A 361 -16.55 -1.19 -32.30
N GLY A 362 -17.81 -0.78 -32.49
CA GLY A 362 -18.40 -0.62 -33.83
C GLY A 362 -17.84 0.55 -34.63
N ASP A 363 -17.39 1.60 -33.95
CA ASP A 363 -16.93 2.87 -34.54
C ASP A 363 -15.40 2.97 -34.71
N VAL A 364 -14.64 2.34 -33.80
CA VAL A 364 -13.16 2.33 -33.84
C VAL A 364 -12.54 0.96 -34.11
N GLY A 365 -13.31 -0.12 -34.06
CA GLY A 365 -12.82 -1.49 -34.25
C GLY A 365 -12.09 -2.04 -33.02
N ALA A 366 -11.14 -2.94 -33.25
CA ALA A 366 -10.35 -3.56 -32.20
C ALA A 366 -9.27 -2.59 -31.68
N GLU A 367 -9.29 -2.32 -30.38
CA GLU A 367 -8.26 -1.56 -29.65
C GLU A 367 -7.42 -2.53 -28.80
N PRO A 368 -6.10 -2.33 -28.72
CA PRO A 368 -5.21 -3.23 -27.99
C PRO A 368 -5.41 -3.13 -26.48
N GLY A 369 -5.36 -4.27 -25.79
CA GLY A 369 -5.05 -4.30 -24.35
C GLY A 369 -3.54 -4.44 -24.14
N GLY A 370 -3.08 -4.24 -22.91
CA GLY A 370 -1.67 -4.35 -22.55
C GLY A 370 -1.26 -3.43 -21.42
N ASP A 371 0.05 -3.42 -21.14
CA ASP A 371 0.64 -2.59 -20.11
C ASP A 371 0.59 -1.12 -20.51
N GLU A 372 0.09 -0.30 -19.59
CA GLU A 372 0.01 1.14 -19.74
C GLU A 372 0.57 1.82 -18.49
N ILE A 373 1.15 3.00 -18.68
CA ILE A 373 1.44 3.95 -17.60
C ILE A 373 0.77 5.27 -17.97
N ARG A 374 0.13 5.90 -16.99
CA ARG A 374 -0.64 7.14 -17.16
C ARG A 374 -0.15 8.18 -16.17
N PHE A 375 -0.03 9.40 -16.68
CA PHE A 375 0.42 10.57 -15.93
C PHE A 375 -0.71 11.60 -15.92
N TYR A 376 -1.21 11.92 -14.73
CA TYR A 376 -2.31 12.85 -14.54
C TYR A 376 -1.85 14.08 -13.75
N HIS A 377 -2.01 15.25 -14.36
CA HIS A 377 -1.63 16.54 -13.79
C HIS A 377 -2.80 17.18 -13.04
N ASN A 378 -2.57 17.59 -11.80
CA ASN A 378 -3.56 18.24 -10.96
C ASN A 378 -3.79 19.70 -11.40
N GLN A 379 -5.02 20.03 -11.80
CA GLN A 379 -5.36 21.37 -12.31
C GLN A 379 -5.63 22.39 -11.20
N LYS A 380 -5.53 22.01 -9.90
CA LYS A 380 -5.76 22.87 -8.73
C LYS A 380 -7.19 23.38 -8.57
N ASP A 381 -8.12 22.80 -9.31
CA ASP A 381 -9.54 23.11 -9.27
C ASP A 381 -10.40 21.90 -8.89
N GLY A 382 -9.74 20.83 -8.43
CA GLY A 382 -10.35 19.54 -8.10
C GLY A 382 -10.41 18.56 -9.26
N THR A 383 -9.87 18.91 -10.43
CA THR A 383 -9.76 18.02 -11.60
C THR A 383 -8.32 17.61 -11.91
N PHE A 384 -8.19 16.48 -12.58
CA PHE A 384 -6.93 15.94 -13.10
C PHE A 384 -7.00 15.86 -14.62
N LYS A 385 -5.91 16.20 -15.29
CA LYS A 385 -5.79 16.07 -16.75
C LYS A 385 -4.80 14.98 -17.11
N ASP A 386 -5.19 14.05 -17.97
CA ASP A 386 -4.23 13.12 -18.56
C ASP A 386 -3.26 13.89 -19.46
N VAL A 387 -1.97 13.79 -19.17
CA VAL A 387 -0.88 14.45 -19.89
C VAL A 387 0.17 13.45 -20.40
N THR A 388 -0.19 12.16 -20.44
CA THR A 388 0.68 11.07 -20.90
C THR A 388 1.21 11.32 -22.31
N ASP A 389 0.43 11.96 -23.19
CA ASP A 389 0.85 12.28 -24.56
C ASP A 389 2.01 13.29 -24.63
N GLN A 390 2.20 14.11 -23.60
CA GLN A 390 3.29 15.08 -23.52
C GLN A 390 4.64 14.41 -23.27
N LEU A 391 4.65 13.17 -22.79
CA LEU A 391 5.86 12.40 -22.50
C LEU A 391 6.37 11.58 -23.69
N ILE A 392 5.63 11.55 -24.81
CA ILE A 392 6.04 10.83 -26.03
C ILE A 392 7.47 11.21 -26.46
N PRO A 393 7.88 12.49 -26.54
CA PRO A 393 9.23 12.84 -26.96
C PRO A 393 10.32 12.28 -26.04
N ALA A 394 10.13 12.32 -24.72
CA ALA A 394 11.08 11.78 -23.75
C ALA A 394 11.18 10.25 -23.85
N ALA A 395 10.04 9.57 -23.98
CA ALA A 395 9.99 8.13 -24.19
C ALA A 395 10.71 7.72 -25.50
N GLN A 396 10.51 8.48 -26.58
CA GLN A 396 11.18 8.23 -27.86
C GLN A 396 12.70 8.35 -27.76
N GLU A 397 13.19 9.35 -27.02
CA GLU A 397 14.63 9.54 -26.79
C GLU A 397 15.23 8.33 -26.06
N ILE A 398 14.57 7.86 -24.99
CA ILE A 398 15.00 6.70 -24.19
C ILE A 398 14.99 5.43 -25.05
N LEU A 399 13.89 5.15 -25.74
CA LEU A 399 13.75 3.95 -26.58
C LEU A 399 14.78 3.95 -27.71
N ALA A 400 15.00 5.09 -28.37
CA ALA A 400 16.02 5.21 -29.40
C ALA A 400 17.44 5.00 -28.84
N GLY A 401 17.72 5.50 -27.63
CA GLY A 401 18.97 5.26 -26.90
C GLY A 401 19.22 3.78 -26.60
N LEU A 402 18.15 3.01 -26.38
CA LEU A 402 18.18 1.55 -26.21
C LEU A 402 18.19 0.77 -27.54
N GLY A 403 18.09 1.46 -28.68
CA GLY A 403 18.03 0.84 -30.01
C GLY A 403 16.68 0.17 -30.32
N LEU A 404 15.62 0.57 -29.61
CA LEU A 404 14.25 0.10 -29.81
C LEU A 404 13.52 0.97 -30.84
N GLU A 405 12.53 0.39 -31.52
CA GLU A 405 11.68 1.12 -32.48
C GLU A 405 10.73 2.07 -31.74
N THR A 406 10.49 3.25 -32.32
CA THR A 406 9.57 4.26 -31.79
C THR A 406 8.43 4.53 -32.77
N LYS A 407 7.24 4.84 -32.23
CA LYS A 407 5.98 4.98 -32.98
C LYS A 407 5.44 6.41 -33.01
N GLY A 408 5.86 7.27 -32.08
CA GLY A 408 5.34 8.63 -31.90
C GLY A 408 3.94 8.66 -31.30
N THR A 409 3.57 7.64 -30.54
CA THR A 409 2.25 7.49 -29.91
C THR A 409 2.42 7.16 -28.42
N LEU A 410 1.30 7.06 -27.69
CA LEU A 410 1.29 6.64 -26.29
C LEU A 410 1.98 5.28 -26.06
N GLU A 411 2.02 4.41 -27.07
CA GLU A 411 2.71 3.13 -26.97
C GLU A 411 4.22 3.27 -26.69
N ASP A 412 4.85 4.38 -27.09
CA ASP A 412 6.26 4.65 -26.75
C ASP A 412 6.40 4.87 -25.23
N VAL A 413 5.47 5.63 -24.64
CA VAL A 413 5.44 5.92 -23.20
C VAL A 413 5.22 4.62 -22.40
N PHE A 414 4.27 3.79 -22.83
CA PHE A 414 4.00 2.50 -22.22
C PHE A 414 5.21 1.56 -22.33
N THR A 415 5.83 1.49 -23.50
CA THR A 415 7.02 0.66 -23.70
C THR A 415 8.18 1.13 -22.82
N ALA A 416 8.34 2.45 -22.63
CA ALA A 416 9.41 3.03 -21.82
C ALA A 416 9.28 2.68 -20.34
N TRP A 417 8.08 2.73 -19.76
CA TRP A 417 7.92 2.70 -18.29
C TRP A 417 6.83 1.77 -17.72
N ALA A 418 6.03 1.10 -18.55
CA ALA A 418 5.02 0.14 -18.08
C ALA A 418 5.48 -1.33 -18.24
N THR A 419 5.14 -2.16 -17.25
CA THR A 419 5.20 -3.63 -17.24
C THR A 419 4.31 -4.10 -16.08
N GLU A 420 3.63 -5.23 -16.22
CA GLU A 420 2.89 -5.85 -15.10
C GLU A 420 3.80 -6.11 -13.89
N ASN A 421 3.22 -6.04 -12.70
CA ASN A 421 3.82 -6.39 -11.41
C ASN A 421 5.09 -5.61 -11.02
N LEU A 422 5.24 -4.40 -11.56
CA LEU A 422 6.26 -3.44 -11.16
C LEU A 422 5.87 -2.68 -9.88
N VAL A 423 6.85 -2.16 -9.15
CA VAL A 423 6.64 -1.25 -8.00
C VAL A 423 7.03 0.17 -8.40
N MET A 424 6.17 1.15 -8.17
CA MET A 424 6.56 2.56 -8.17
C MET A 424 6.72 3.06 -6.74
N MET A 425 7.78 3.83 -6.49
CA MET A 425 8.04 4.49 -5.22
C MET A 425 8.31 5.97 -5.47
N ALA A 426 7.39 6.83 -4.99
CA ALA A 426 7.64 8.27 -4.93
C ALA A 426 8.63 8.53 -3.80
N THR A 427 9.80 9.07 -4.15
CA THR A 427 10.89 9.35 -3.22
C THR A 427 11.81 10.41 -3.82
N ASP A 428 12.43 11.24 -2.99
CA ASP A 428 13.51 12.15 -3.41
C ASP A 428 14.81 11.34 -3.49
N TYR A 429 14.96 10.57 -4.58
CA TYR A 429 15.99 9.55 -4.71
C TYR A 429 17.39 10.18 -4.68
N ASN A 430 17.58 11.26 -5.44
CA ASN A 430 18.84 11.99 -5.50
C ASN A 430 19.06 12.95 -4.32
N GLN A 431 18.06 13.09 -3.45
CA GLN A 431 18.07 13.93 -2.24
C GLN A 431 18.34 15.40 -2.53
N ASP A 432 17.88 15.87 -3.70
CA ASP A 432 18.00 17.26 -4.14
C ASP A 432 16.84 18.14 -3.65
N GLY A 433 15.86 17.53 -2.99
CA GLY A 433 14.66 18.17 -2.48
C GLY A 433 13.48 18.10 -3.45
N LEU A 434 13.55 17.38 -4.56
CA LEU A 434 12.45 17.18 -5.48
C LEU A 434 11.96 15.74 -5.43
N MET A 435 10.64 15.53 -5.54
CA MET A 435 10.11 14.18 -5.55
C MET A 435 10.39 13.51 -6.90
N ASP A 436 11.11 12.40 -6.89
CA ASP A 436 11.35 11.53 -8.04
C ASP A 436 10.40 10.33 -8.04
N LEU A 437 10.43 9.56 -9.13
CA LEU A 437 9.67 8.31 -9.25
C LEU A 437 10.59 7.12 -9.56
N MET A 438 10.88 6.31 -8.55
CA MET A 438 11.58 5.04 -8.74
C MET A 438 10.62 3.98 -9.30
N ILE A 439 11.06 3.24 -10.31
CA ILE A 439 10.33 2.14 -10.96
C ILE A 439 11.18 0.87 -10.88
N CYS A 440 10.70 -0.10 -10.11
CA CYS A 440 11.35 -1.39 -9.91
C CYS A 440 10.66 -2.49 -10.71
N GLY A 441 11.43 -3.26 -11.47
CA GLY A 441 10.93 -4.43 -12.20
C GLY A 441 10.56 -4.19 -13.66
N LYS A 442 10.85 -3.00 -14.19
CA LYS A 442 10.64 -2.68 -15.60
C LYS A 442 11.47 -3.59 -16.49
N SER A 443 10.85 -4.24 -17.48
CA SER A 443 11.56 -5.01 -18.50
C SER A 443 11.33 -4.42 -19.88
N ARG A 444 12.41 -4.01 -20.56
CA ARG A 444 12.37 -3.47 -21.94
C ARG A 444 13.17 -4.31 -22.92
N THR A 445 14.28 -4.85 -22.44
CA THR A 445 15.27 -5.60 -23.23
C THR A 445 15.30 -7.09 -22.86
N GLY A 446 14.34 -7.55 -22.06
CA GLY A 446 14.25 -8.92 -21.56
C GLY A 446 15.01 -9.19 -20.26
N VAL A 447 15.70 -8.18 -19.71
CA VAL A 447 16.28 -8.21 -18.35
C VAL A 447 15.51 -7.18 -17.51
N PRO A 448 14.98 -7.57 -16.34
CA PRO A 448 14.33 -6.61 -15.43
C PRO A 448 15.32 -5.58 -14.91
N GLU A 449 14.88 -4.34 -14.78
CA GLU A 449 15.67 -3.18 -14.38
C GLU A 449 15.00 -2.43 -13.22
N THR A 450 15.82 -1.68 -12.48
CA THR A 450 15.36 -0.59 -11.61
C THR A 450 15.87 0.72 -12.18
N LEU A 451 14.99 1.69 -12.31
CA LEU A 451 15.27 3.02 -12.84
C LEU A 451 14.55 4.08 -12.01
N CYS A 452 14.97 5.34 -12.12
CA CYS A 452 14.32 6.46 -11.49
C CYS A 452 14.05 7.55 -12.53
N LEU A 453 12.85 8.14 -12.51
CA LEU A 453 12.56 9.36 -13.25
C LEU A 453 12.92 10.54 -12.36
N ILE A 454 14.09 11.12 -12.61
CA ILE A 454 14.65 12.22 -11.81
C ILE A 454 13.96 13.52 -12.21
N ASN A 455 13.25 14.11 -11.27
CA ASN A 455 12.46 15.30 -11.51
C ASN A 455 13.37 16.52 -11.78
N THR A 456 13.06 17.24 -12.85
CA THR A 456 13.81 18.41 -13.30
C THR A 456 12.84 19.47 -13.81
N PRO A 457 12.01 20.05 -12.92
CA PRO A 457 10.95 20.95 -13.31
C PRO A 457 11.53 22.12 -14.12
N VAL A 458 10.88 22.47 -15.22
CA VAL A 458 11.24 23.62 -16.06
C VAL A 458 10.04 24.55 -16.12
N GLU A 459 10.26 25.86 -16.04
CA GLU A 459 9.17 26.83 -16.08
C GLU A 459 8.29 26.60 -17.32
N GLY A 460 7.01 26.29 -17.08
CA GLY A 460 6.00 26.04 -18.12
C GLY A 460 5.98 24.63 -18.70
N SER A 461 6.83 23.69 -18.25
CA SER A 461 6.63 22.26 -18.52
C SER A 461 5.54 21.71 -17.60
N VAL A 462 4.72 20.78 -18.10
CA VAL A 462 3.82 20.01 -17.22
C VAL A 462 4.66 18.99 -16.44
N PHE A 463 5.37 18.08 -17.09
CA PHE A 463 6.35 17.21 -16.43
C PHE A 463 7.69 17.29 -17.15
N SER A 464 8.78 17.29 -16.40
CA SER A 464 10.13 17.34 -16.94
C SER A 464 11.06 16.52 -16.06
N PHE A 465 11.67 15.49 -16.65
CA PHE A 465 12.56 14.57 -15.94
C PHE A 465 13.58 13.97 -16.91
N TYR A 466 14.63 13.37 -16.37
CA TYR A 466 15.46 12.42 -17.10
C TYR A 466 15.42 11.04 -16.44
N GLU A 467 15.63 9.98 -17.23
CA GLU A 467 15.72 8.63 -16.68
C GLU A 467 17.14 8.35 -16.20
N GLU A 468 17.27 7.96 -14.94
CA GLU A 468 18.50 7.45 -14.35
C GLU A 468 18.39 5.94 -14.11
N LYS A 469 19.40 5.19 -14.53
CA LYS A 469 19.49 3.77 -14.20
C LYS A 469 20.02 3.64 -12.78
N VAL A 470 19.27 2.97 -11.92
CA VAL A 470 19.65 2.75 -10.52
C VAL A 470 20.38 1.42 -10.40
N ASN A 471 21.48 1.39 -9.64
CA ASN A 471 22.28 0.18 -9.43
C ASN A 471 21.68 -0.78 -8.38
N ILE A 472 20.36 -0.89 -8.37
CA ILE A 472 19.55 -1.83 -7.57
C ILE A 472 19.17 -3.00 -8.47
N VAL A 473 19.07 -4.21 -7.93
CA VAL A 473 18.77 -5.40 -8.75
C VAL A 473 17.35 -5.29 -9.33
N GLY A 474 17.20 -5.18 -10.64
CA GLY A 474 15.88 -5.20 -11.25
C GLY A 474 15.22 -6.58 -11.12
N MET A 475 13.94 -6.64 -10.74
CA MET A 475 13.20 -7.89 -10.55
C MET A 475 11.76 -7.84 -11.07
N THR A 476 11.35 -8.83 -11.87
CA THR A 476 9.93 -9.03 -12.19
C THR A 476 9.18 -9.65 -11.00
N GLY A 477 7.94 -9.24 -10.79
CA GLY A 477 7.07 -9.78 -9.73
C GLY A 477 7.30 -9.15 -8.35
N CYS A 478 8.06 -8.05 -8.26
CA CYS A 478 8.34 -7.38 -7.00
C CYS A 478 7.09 -6.75 -6.36
N GLY A 479 6.10 -6.34 -7.15
CA GLY A 479 4.80 -5.84 -6.65
C GLY A 479 3.99 -6.89 -5.90
N ASN A 480 4.23 -8.17 -6.19
CA ASN A 480 3.64 -9.30 -5.47
C ASN A 480 4.49 -9.70 -4.28
N SER A 481 5.79 -9.86 -4.52
CA SER A 481 6.63 -10.73 -3.71
C SER A 481 7.26 -10.03 -2.51
N GLY A 482 7.07 -8.72 -2.36
CA GLY A 482 7.51 -7.90 -1.23
C GLY A 482 8.60 -6.90 -1.56
N PHE A 483 8.50 -5.71 -0.94
CA PHE A 483 9.37 -4.56 -1.15
C PHE A 483 9.48 -3.74 0.15
N PHE A 484 10.68 -3.46 0.64
CA PHE A 484 10.92 -2.49 1.72
C PHE A 484 11.89 -1.42 1.23
N TYR A 485 11.68 -0.20 1.69
CA TYR A 485 12.45 0.97 1.29
C TYR A 485 12.65 1.87 2.50
N GLY A 486 13.89 1.97 2.97
CA GLY A 486 14.26 2.73 4.17
C GLY A 486 15.74 2.57 4.46
N ASP A 487 16.31 3.48 5.25
CA ASP A 487 17.72 3.43 5.65
C ASP A 487 17.90 2.49 6.84
N PHE A 488 18.51 1.32 6.61
CA PHE A 488 18.79 0.31 7.63
C PHE A 488 20.24 0.38 8.14
N ASN A 489 21.14 1.04 7.42
CA ASN A 489 22.57 1.11 7.74
C ASN A 489 23.01 2.44 8.38
N GLY A 490 22.12 3.43 8.43
CA GLY A 490 22.31 4.73 9.07
C GLY A 490 23.09 5.74 8.23
N ASP A 491 23.17 5.58 6.92
CA ASP A 491 23.91 6.49 6.02
C ASP A 491 23.04 7.57 5.35
N ASP A 492 21.78 7.68 5.78
CA ASP A 492 20.74 8.57 5.28
C ASP A 492 20.36 8.32 3.80
N VAL A 493 20.77 7.21 3.18
CA VAL A 493 20.31 6.78 1.84
C VAL A 493 19.46 5.52 1.98
N PRO A 494 18.24 5.47 1.41
CA PRO A 494 17.41 4.27 1.50
C PRO A 494 18.08 3.02 0.93
N ASP A 495 18.06 1.96 1.72
CA ASP A 495 18.30 0.59 1.28
C ASP A 495 17.02 -0.05 0.76
N VAL A 496 17.16 -1.10 -0.04
CA VAL A 496 16.03 -1.80 -0.65
C VAL A 496 16.08 -3.28 -0.38
N TYR A 497 15.07 -3.79 0.31
CA TYR A 497 14.77 -5.23 0.29
C TYR A 497 13.70 -5.50 -0.74
N HIS A 498 13.91 -6.48 -1.60
CA HIS A 498 12.88 -6.94 -2.51
C HIS A 498 13.06 -8.40 -2.92
N ARG A 499 12.02 -8.94 -3.52
CA ARG A 499 11.96 -10.34 -3.95
C ARG A 499 11.33 -10.44 -5.34
N GLY A 500 11.78 -11.42 -6.10
CA GLY A 500 11.22 -11.71 -7.41
C GLY A 500 12.18 -12.51 -8.28
N ARG A 501 11.95 -12.47 -9.58
CA ARG A 501 12.83 -13.11 -10.56
C ARG A 501 13.68 -12.07 -11.28
N SER A 502 15.00 -12.30 -11.35
CA SER A 502 15.93 -11.44 -12.07
C SER A 502 16.90 -12.23 -12.94
N ASP A 503 17.00 -11.83 -14.21
CA ASP A 503 18.02 -12.36 -15.12
C ASP A 503 19.34 -11.56 -15.04
N ALA A 504 19.46 -10.59 -14.12
CA ALA A 504 20.70 -9.86 -13.87
C ALA A 504 21.80 -10.77 -13.33
N LEU A 505 23.06 -10.44 -13.66
CA LEU A 505 24.23 -11.23 -13.27
C LEU A 505 24.80 -10.73 -11.94
N LYS A 506 25.08 -11.68 -11.05
CA LYS A 506 25.92 -11.51 -9.87
C LYS A 506 27.39 -11.27 -10.28
N PRO A 507 28.24 -10.75 -9.38
CA PRO A 507 29.68 -10.59 -9.64
C PRO A 507 30.41 -11.90 -10.01
N ASP A 508 29.89 -13.05 -9.59
CA ASP A 508 30.44 -14.38 -9.90
C ASP A 508 30.04 -14.91 -11.30
N GLY A 509 29.20 -14.16 -12.03
CA GLY A 509 28.70 -14.49 -13.36
C GLY A 509 27.44 -15.39 -13.39
N ASN A 510 26.93 -15.82 -12.23
CA ASN A 510 25.64 -16.49 -12.14
C ASN A 510 24.49 -15.49 -12.17
N ARG A 511 23.29 -15.93 -12.56
CA ARG A 511 22.09 -15.08 -12.46
C ARG A 511 21.60 -15.02 -11.03
N TRP A 512 20.93 -13.93 -10.68
CA TRP A 512 20.12 -13.86 -9.48
C TRP A 512 18.97 -14.89 -9.50
N ASP A 513 18.32 -15.09 -10.66
CA ASP A 513 17.15 -15.96 -10.87
C ASP A 513 16.01 -15.62 -9.89
N TYR A 514 15.28 -16.60 -9.35
CA TYR A 514 14.40 -16.37 -8.21
C TYR A 514 15.23 -16.07 -6.97
N CYS A 515 15.10 -14.84 -6.47
CA CYS A 515 16.00 -14.30 -5.45
C CYS A 515 15.29 -13.36 -4.49
N ARG A 516 15.96 -13.15 -3.37
CA ARG A 516 15.68 -12.15 -2.35
C ARG A 516 16.95 -11.36 -2.20
N VAL A 517 16.87 -10.05 -2.36
CA VAL A 517 18.04 -9.19 -2.34
C VAL A 517 17.81 -8.06 -1.36
N PHE A 518 18.86 -7.76 -0.61
CA PHE A 518 19.00 -6.52 0.12
C PHE A 518 20.07 -5.70 -0.63
N ASP A 519 19.64 -4.66 -1.32
CA ASP A 519 20.50 -3.67 -1.96
C ASP A 519 20.82 -2.58 -0.94
N VAL A 520 22.07 -2.55 -0.48
CA VAL A 520 22.52 -1.67 0.61
C VAL A 520 23.29 -0.49 0.03
N SER A 521 22.93 0.73 0.42
CA SER A 521 23.62 1.98 0.05
C SER A 521 25.08 1.98 0.53
N GLU A 522 25.95 2.73 -0.16
CA GLU A 522 27.36 2.85 0.20
C GLU A 522 27.78 4.28 0.55
N GLY A 523 28.11 4.49 1.83
CA GLY A 523 28.86 5.66 2.28
C GLY A 523 28.09 6.98 2.16
N GLY A 524 26.76 6.93 2.30
CA GLY A 524 25.85 8.08 2.25
C GLY A 524 25.77 8.75 0.89
N SER A 525 26.30 8.12 -0.16
CA SER A 525 26.27 8.63 -1.53
C SER A 525 25.13 7.97 -2.31
N VAL A 526 24.20 8.78 -2.82
CA VAL A 526 23.14 8.27 -3.70
C VAL A 526 23.74 7.60 -4.94
N GLY A 527 23.11 6.51 -5.38
CA GLY A 527 23.44 5.83 -6.64
C GLY A 527 24.46 4.72 -6.52
N LEU A 528 25.05 4.51 -5.33
CA LEU A 528 25.97 3.43 -5.06
C LEU A 528 25.30 2.42 -4.13
N TYR A 529 25.16 1.19 -4.63
CA TYR A 529 24.55 0.07 -3.91
C TYR A 529 25.40 -1.18 -4.08
N THR A 530 25.49 -1.98 -3.02
CA THR A 530 25.93 -3.37 -3.07
C THR A 530 24.78 -4.31 -2.76
N SER A 531 24.57 -5.27 -3.65
CA SER A 531 23.50 -6.27 -3.59
C SER A 531 23.93 -7.51 -2.82
N TYR A 532 23.16 -7.90 -1.81
CA TYR A 532 23.39 -9.10 -1.00
C TYR A 532 22.21 -10.06 -1.07
N GLY A 533 22.50 -11.34 -1.27
CA GLY A 533 21.49 -12.39 -1.30
C GLY A 533 20.95 -12.76 0.08
N PHE A 534 19.63 -12.78 0.23
CA PHE A 534 18.89 -13.22 1.42
C PHE A 534 18.24 -14.61 1.20
N ASP A 535 19.02 -15.52 0.63
CA ASP A 535 18.71 -16.87 0.16
C ASP A 535 18.46 -17.90 1.29
N TYR A 536 17.98 -19.10 0.90
CA TYR A 536 17.61 -20.27 1.73
C TYR A 536 18.64 -20.70 2.81
N TRP A 537 19.91 -20.32 2.67
CA TRP A 537 20.99 -20.65 3.62
C TRP A 537 21.66 -19.41 4.24
N SER A 538 21.17 -18.19 3.91
CA SER A 538 21.81 -16.91 4.23
C SER A 538 20.95 -15.92 5.01
N ASN A 539 19.86 -16.38 5.67
CA ASN A 539 19.37 -15.72 6.89
C ASN A 539 20.52 -15.44 7.90
N ASP A 540 21.62 -16.19 7.77
CA ASP A 540 22.85 -16.02 8.54
C ASP A 540 23.84 -14.97 7.98
N ILE A 541 23.69 -14.43 6.76
CA ILE A 541 24.56 -13.33 6.26
C ILE A 541 24.30 -12.08 7.10
N PHE A 542 23.04 -11.65 7.16
CA PHE A 542 22.66 -10.50 7.95
C PHE A 542 22.31 -10.87 9.40
N GLY A 543 22.07 -12.15 9.70
CA GLY A 543 21.65 -12.60 11.03
C GLY A 543 20.15 -12.45 11.30
N GLY A 544 19.38 -11.91 10.35
CA GLY A 544 17.92 -11.68 10.42
C GLY A 544 17.08 -12.82 9.84
N PHE A 545 15.76 -12.66 9.86
CA PHE A 545 14.81 -13.62 9.30
C PHE A 545 13.79 -12.93 8.39
N MET A 546 13.65 -13.49 7.18
CA MET A 546 12.53 -13.26 6.29
C MET A 546 12.01 -14.62 5.83
N TRP A 547 10.70 -14.72 5.61
CA TRP A 547 10.08 -15.98 5.20
C TRP A 547 10.65 -16.50 3.88
N GLN A 548 10.79 -17.83 3.78
CA GLN A 548 11.81 -18.46 2.95
C GLN A 548 11.31 -19.11 1.66
N TRP A 549 10.00 -19.25 1.49
CA TRP A 549 9.43 -20.00 0.38
C TRP A 549 9.57 -19.22 -0.92
N ASP A 550 9.80 -19.90 -2.05
CA ASP A 550 10.06 -19.32 -3.37
C ASP A 550 8.79 -19.20 -4.25
N ASP A 551 7.59 -19.12 -3.64
CA ASP A 551 6.31 -18.98 -4.35
C ASP A 551 5.94 -17.52 -4.68
N ASP A 552 4.95 -17.33 -5.53
CA ASP A 552 4.41 -16.01 -5.88
C ASP A 552 3.55 -15.41 -4.75
N HIS A 553 3.85 -15.71 -3.48
CA HIS A 553 3.17 -15.11 -2.32
C HIS A 553 3.90 -13.85 -1.81
N PRO A 554 3.18 -12.88 -1.24
CA PRO A 554 3.75 -11.68 -0.67
C PRO A 554 4.60 -12.00 0.54
N VAL A 555 5.57 -11.12 0.79
CA VAL A 555 6.36 -11.16 2.01
C VAL A 555 5.44 -10.99 3.21
N ALA A 556 5.40 -12.04 4.03
CA ALA A 556 4.85 -12.01 5.38
C ALA A 556 5.81 -11.26 6.31
N GLY A 557 5.97 -9.95 6.11
CA GLY A 557 6.88 -9.16 6.89
C GLY A 557 6.75 -7.66 6.67
N ASN A 558 7.23 -6.92 7.65
CA ASN A 558 7.22 -5.47 7.71
C ASN A 558 8.50 -4.99 8.41
N PHE A 559 8.71 -3.68 8.52
CA PHE A 559 9.82 -3.10 9.24
C PHE A 559 9.35 -2.01 10.21
N GLY A 560 10.23 -1.64 11.14
CA GLY A 560 10.03 -0.54 12.09
C GLY A 560 10.93 -0.67 13.31
N ASP A 561 11.11 0.41 14.05
CA ASP A 561 11.95 0.49 15.27
C ASP A 561 11.15 -0.04 16.48
N VAL A 562 11.18 -1.35 16.70
CA VAL A 562 10.29 -1.98 17.69
C VAL A 562 10.90 -2.03 19.08
N ASP A 563 12.19 -1.80 19.23
CA ASP A 563 12.86 -1.70 20.53
C ASP A 563 13.19 -0.26 20.97
N ASN A 564 12.88 0.71 20.10
CA ASN A 564 13.00 2.15 20.29
C ASN A 564 14.46 2.59 20.46
N ASP A 565 15.36 1.98 19.70
CA ASP A 565 16.78 2.33 19.64
C ASP A 565 17.12 3.30 18.50
N GLY A 566 16.17 3.58 17.61
CA GLY A 566 16.32 4.46 16.45
C GLY A 566 16.76 3.76 15.17
N LYS A 567 16.77 2.42 15.13
CA LYS A 567 17.13 1.62 13.96
C LYS A 567 15.92 0.86 13.43
N LEU A 568 15.84 0.70 12.12
CA LEU A 568 14.76 -0.08 11.51
C LEU A 568 14.99 -1.57 11.71
N ASP A 569 14.10 -2.23 12.46
CA ASP A 569 14.08 -3.69 12.62
C ASP A 569 13.24 -4.36 11.53
N LEU A 570 13.42 -5.67 11.37
CA LEU A 570 12.56 -6.48 10.51
C LEU A 570 11.62 -7.33 11.36
N ILE A 571 10.35 -7.39 10.98
CA ILE A 571 9.34 -8.22 11.62
C ILE A 571 8.79 -9.15 10.56
N SER A 572 8.95 -10.45 10.74
CA SER A 572 8.45 -11.42 9.77
C SER A 572 7.60 -12.49 10.44
N SER A 573 6.50 -12.83 9.80
CA SER A 573 5.75 -14.04 10.09
C SER A 573 5.99 -15.09 9.00
N GLY A 574 5.75 -16.35 9.30
CA GLY A 574 5.92 -17.39 8.30
C GLY A 574 5.67 -18.79 8.81
N TYR A 575 5.61 -19.73 7.89
CA TYR A 575 5.52 -21.14 8.21
C TYR A 575 6.77 -21.87 7.73
N GLU A 576 7.45 -22.56 8.65
CA GLU A 576 8.67 -23.31 8.36
C GLU A 576 8.61 -24.69 8.99
N ALA A 577 8.75 -25.73 8.15
CA ALA A 577 8.93 -27.12 8.57
C ALA A 577 7.92 -27.61 9.63
N GLY A 578 6.63 -27.28 9.51
CA GLY A 578 5.63 -27.67 10.50
C GLY A 578 5.30 -26.62 11.55
N THR A 579 5.96 -25.46 11.53
CA THR A 579 5.91 -24.51 12.65
C THR A 579 5.54 -23.11 12.21
N ASP A 580 4.56 -22.52 12.91
CA ASP A 580 4.24 -21.09 12.84
C ASP A 580 5.41 -20.28 13.46
N ASN A 581 5.88 -19.26 12.76
CA ASN A 581 6.97 -18.38 13.18
C ASN A 581 6.48 -16.92 13.17
N PHE A 582 6.69 -16.23 14.29
CA PHE A 582 6.70 -14.77 14.35
C PHE A 582 8.04 -14.37 14.92
N ILE A 583 8.83 -13.63 14.14
CA ILE A 583 10.24 -13.37 14.42
C ILE A 583 10.50 -11.88 14.24
N ILE A 584 11.04 -11.27 15.28
CA ILE A 584 11.60 -9.93 15.21
C ILE A 584 13.10 -10.10 14.99
N SER A 585 13.66 -9.38 14.02
CA SER A 585 15.10 -9.29 13.77
C SER A 585 15.53 -7.87 14.11
N TYR A 586 16.11 -7.69 15.30
CA TYR A 586 16.56 -6.38 15.78
C TYR A 586 17.81 -5.95 15.04
N ASN A 587 17.88 -4.71 14.58
CA ASN A 587 19.01 -4.17 13.84
C ASN A 587 20.17 -3.81 14.78
N GLU A 588 21.27 -4.55 14.68
CA GLU A 588 22.45 -4.42 15.54
C GLU A 588 23.63 -3.76 14.79
N THR A 589 23.37 -3.16 13.64
CA THR A 589 24.39 -2.50 12.81
C THR A 589 25.13 -1.44 13.62
N ASP A 590 26.46 -1.38 13.49
CA ASP A 590 27.34 -0.50 14.26
C ASP A 590 27.30 0.94 13.74
N TYR A 591 26.17 1.62 13.95
CA TYR A 591 26.01 3.06 13.76
C TYR A 591 25.21 3.66 14.91
N GLU A 592 25.36 4.97 15.08
CA GLU A 592 24.58 5.77 16.01
C GLU A 592 23.50 6.52 15.23
N PRO A 593 22.20 6.32 15.55
CA PRO A 593 21.10 7.02 14.90
C PRO A 593 21.26 8.54 14.97
N VAL A 594 21.17 9.20 13.80
CA VAL A 594 21.26 10.64 13.68
C VAL A 594 19.91 11.21 13.29
N TYR A 595 19.42 12.14 14.10
CA TYR A 595 18.19 12.86 13.83
C TYR A 595 18.52 14.10 12.99
N PRO A 596 17.70 14.44 11.98
CA PRO A 596 17.87 15.70 11.27
C PRO A 596 17.64 16.89 12.21
N ASP A 597 18.22 18.04 11.88
CA ASP A 597 17.94 19.28 12.61
C ASP A 597 16.53 19.78 12.31
N ALA A 598 15.86 20.34 13.33
CA ALA A 598 14.57 20.98 13.13
C ALA A 598 14.72 22.19 12.20
N PRO A 599 13.73 22.51 11.35
CA PRO A 599 13.75 23.72 10.53
C PRO A 599 14.06 24.95 11.38
N ALA A 600 15.02 25.77 10.95
CA ALA A 600 15.54 26.88 11.74
C ALA A 600 14.48 27.95 12.08
N GLU A 601 13.50 28.11 11.18
CA GLU A 601 12.34 28.97 11.35
C GLU A 601 11.16 28.44 10.54
N VAL A 602 9.94 28.80 10.96
CA VAL A 602 8.71 28.54 10.22
C VAL A 602 7.90 29.84 10.20
N THR A 603 7.31 30.14 9.05
CA THR A 603 6.37 31.25 8.89
C THR A 603 5.05 30.74 8.32
N ALA A 604 3.95 31.41 8.68
CA ALA A 604 2.63 31.07 8.20
C ALA A 604 1.83 32.33 7.88
N GLU A 605 1.23 32.37 6.70
CA GLU A 605 0.46 33.51 6.21
C GLU A 605 -0.91 33.02 5.73
N ALA A 606 -1.98 33.55 6.36
CA ALA A 606 -3.35 33.29 5.91
C ALA A 606 -3.69 34.15 4.69
N ALA A 607 -4.41 33.57 3.75
CA ALA A 607 -4.98 34.23 2.57
C ALA A 607 -6.52 34.08 2.56
N GLU A 608 -7.14 34.45 1.44
CA GLU A 608 -8.60 34.36 1.27
C GLU A 608 -9.09 32.90 1.31
N LYS A 609 -10.39 32.71 1.59
CA LYS A 609 -11.08 31.41 1.52
C LYS A 609 -10.44 30.27 2.32
N GLY A 610 -9.87 30.57 3.48
CA GLY A 610 -9.32 29.57 4.37
C GLY A 610 -7.99 28.98 3.93
N GLN A 611 -7.22 29.71 3.11
CA GLN A 611 -5.88 29.30 2.71
C GLN A 611 -4.84 29.72 3.75
N VAL A 612 -3.86 28.86 4.03
CA VAL A 612 -2.68 29.15 4.86
C VAL A 612 -1.43 28.63 4.17
N MET A 613 -0.56 29.55 3.77
CA MET A 613 0.76 29.24 3.23
C MET A 613 1.78 29.13 4.36
N VAL A 614 2.43 27.97 4.47
CA VAL A 614 3.51 27.70 5.42
C VAL A 614 4.84 27.70 4.66
N LYS A 615 5.88 28.35 5.20
CA LYS A 615 7.22 28.41 4.59
C LYS A 615 8.34 28.21 5.62
N TRP A 616 9.39 27.52 5.21
CA TRP A 616 10.57 27.23 6.03
C TRP A 616 11.82 27.03 5.14
N PRO A 617 13.05 27.22 5.66
CA PRO A 617 14.26 26.84 4.95
C PRO A 617 14.43 25.32 4.94
N ALA A 618 15.06 24.78 3.90
CA ALA A 618 15.39 23.36 3.82
C ALA A 618 16.19 22.90 5.05
N ALA A 619 15.86 21.71 5.57
CA ALA A 619 16.66 20.99 6.55
C ALA A 619 17.57 19.98 5.86
N TYR A 620 18.66 19.61 6.53
CA TYR A 620 19.69 18.76 5.96
C TYR A 620 19.89 17.48 6.77
N LEU A 621 20.17 16.40 6.04
CA LEU A 621 20.54 15.08 6.55
C LEU A 621 22.01 15.07 7.00
N SER A 622 22.43 13.99 7.68
CA SER A 622 23.81 13.87 8.16
C SER A 622 24.83 13.72 7.03
N ASN A 623 24.40 13.18 5.88
CA ASN A 623 25.18 13.11 4.64
C ASN A 623 25.29 14.48 3.91
N GLY A 624 24.57 15.50 4.37
CA GLY A 624 24.57 16.85 3.82
C GLY A 624 23.53 17.13 2.73
N ASN A 625 22.72 16.13 2.35
CA ASN A 625 21.62 16.28 1.38
C ASN A 625 20.33 16.77 2.06
N VAL A 626 19.27 16.96 1.27
CA VAL A 626 18.02 17.55 1.74
C VAL A 626 17.14 16.51 2.44
N ALA A 627 16.55 16.88 3.57
CA ALA A 627 15.59 16.04 4.27
C ALA A 627 14.17 16.22 3.70
N VAL A 628 13.33 15.19 3.84
CA VAL A 628 11.88 15.34 3.63
C VAL A 628 11.23 15.96 4.87
N HIS A 629 10.02 16.49 4.73
CA HIS A 629 9.35 17.24 5.80
C HIS A 629 7.94 16.75 6.09
N ASN A 630 7.56 16.77 7.36
CA ASN A 630 6.18 16.60 7.79
C ASN A 630 5.62 17.96 8.24
N VAL A 631 4.35 18.22 7.91
CA VAL A 631 3.67 19.49 8.20
C VAL A 631 2.33 19.19 8.85
N TYR A 632 2.01 19.95 9.90
CA TYR A 632 0.67 19.96 10.47
C TYR A 632 0.12 21.37 10.64
N ILE A 633 -1.21 21.47 10.69
CA ILE A 633 -1.93 22.63 11.19
C ILE A 633 -2.96 22.19 12.23
N ARG A 634 -2.89 22.81 13.42
CA ARG A 634 -3.77 22.55 14.54
C ARG A 634 -4.68 23.74 14.78
N ASN A 635 -5.98 23.51 14.82
CA ASN A 635 -6.94 24.51 15.26
C ASN A 635 -6.86 24.68 16.79
N ASN A 636 -6.53 25.88 17.27
CA ASN A 636 -6.27 26.14 18.69
C ASN A 636 -7.54 26.12 19.56
N GLU A 637 -8.72 26.16 18.96
CA GLU A 637 -10.00 26.15 19.67
C GLU A 637 -10.57 24.73 19.78
N THR A 638 -10.50 23.95 18.70
CA THR A 638 -11.09 22.61 18.62
C THR A 638 -10.10 21.50 18.95
N GLY A 639 -8.80 21.74 18.77
CA GLY A 639 -7.74 20.75 18.93
C GLY A 639 -7.57 19.81 17.73
N VAL A 640 -8.38 19.93 16.67
CA VAL A 640 -8.23 19.14 15.44
C VAL A 640 -6.85 19.40 14.82
N VAL A 641 -6.14 18.33 14.48
CA VAL A 641 -4.81 18.36 13.86
C VAL A 641 -4.93 17.78 12.46
N ARG A 642 -4.70 18.61 11.45
CA ARG A 642 -4.54 18.15 10.06
C ARG A 642 -3.06 17.98 9.80
N MET A 643 -2.63 16.79 9.39
CA MET A 643 -1.22 16.47 9.20
C MET A 643 -1.03 15.49 8.04
N LEU A 644 0.10 15.62 7.34
CA LEU A 644 0.41 14.76 6.19
C LEU A 644 0.70 13.32 6.63
N VAL A 645 1.54 13.17 7.65
CA VAL A 645 1.92 11.89 8.23
C VAL A 645 1.70 11.90 9.74
N PRO A 646 1.09 10.85 10.33
CA PRO A 646 0.85 10.78 11.76
C PRO A 646 2.14 10.93 12.59
N ALA A 647 2.18 11.92 13.47
CA ALA A 647 3.32 12.20 14.33
C ALA A 647 2.89 12.78 15.68
N ASN A 648 3.68 12.53 16.72
CA ASN A 648 3.48 13.19 18.01
C ASN A 648 3.88 14.67 17.89
N THR A 649 2.92 15.59 18.02
CA THR A 649 3.17 17.04 17.87
C THR A 649 4.03 17.66 18.98
N GLU A 650 4.23 16.98 20.11
CA GLU A 650 5.08 17.44 21.22
C GLU A 650 6.53 16.95 21.09
N THR A 651 6.74 15.70 20.68
CA THR A 651 8.08 15.08 20.61
C THR A 651 8.66 15.05 19.20
N GLY A 652 7.81 15.11 18.17
CA GLY A 652 8.17 14.87 16.78
C GLY A 652 8.13 13.39 16.37
N LYS A 653 8.05 12.42 17.30
CA LYS A 653 8.16 11.01 16.91
C LYS A 653 7.10 10.64 15.86
N GLN A 654 7.52 10.04 14.73
CA GLN A 654 6.59 9.47 13.75
C GLN A 654 5.81 8.34 14.42
N LEU A 655 4.49 8.31 14.25
CA LEU A 655 3.64 7.28 14.84
C LEU A 655 3.50 6.05 13.93
N ALA A 656 3.80 6.19 12.65
CA ALA A 656 3.76 5.12 11.67
C ALA A 656 4.72 5.38 10.49
N TYR A 657 4.95 4.33 9.69
CA TYR A 657 5.82 4.34 8.53
C TYR A 657 4.99 4.53 7.25
N SER A 658 4.87 5.78 6.80
CA SER A 658 4.15 6.13 5.56
C SER A 658 5.11 6.21 4.38
N MET A 659 4.62 5.97 3.17
CA MET A 659 5.46 6.11 1.97
C MET A 659 5.99 7.56 1.81
N PHE A 660 7.22 7.72 1.31
CA PHE A 660 7.88 9.03 1.21
C PHE A 660 7.12 10.05 0.35
N GLY A 661 6.34 9.60 -0.64
CA GLY A 661 5.43 10.46 -1.42
C GLY A 661 4.37 11.22 -0.61
N ALA A 662 4.08 10.83 0.64
CA ALA A 662 3.18 11.56 1.53
C ALA A 662 3.84 12.76 2.23
N TYR A 663 5.17 12.82 2.25
CA TYR A 663 5.92 13.89 2.88
C TYR A 663 6.08 15.09 1.95
N ALA A 664 6.22 16.27 2.54
CA ALA A 664 6.53 17.50 1.82
C ALA A 664 8.03 17.56 1.46
N VAL A 665 8.33 17.97 0.22
CA VAL A 665 9.71 18.20 -0.27
C VAL A 665 9.92 19.68 -0.63
N ASN A 666 11.05 20.03 -1.22
CA ASN A 666 11.38 21.42 -1.56
C ASN A 666 10.66 21.89 -2.83
N TYR A 667 9.51 22.55 -2.64
CA TYR A 667 8.66 23.03 -3.73
C TYR A 667 9.14 24.29 -4.47
N SER A 668 10.30 24.85 -4.13
CA SER A 668 10.80 26.08 -4.78
C SER A 668 11.98 25.80 -5.70
N MET A 669 11.82 26.18 -6.98
CA MET A 669 12.93 26.28 -7.95
C MET A 669 13.97 27.35 -7.56
N ASP A 670 13.61 28.30 -6.70
CA ASP A 670 14.47 29.38 -6.24
C ASP A 670 14.77 29.27 -4.73
N GLU A 671 16.06 29.19 -4.38
CA GLU A 671 16.61 29.54 -3.06
C GLU A 671 16.16 28.74 -1.82
N GLY A 672 16.34 27.41 -1.80
CA GLY A 672 16.45 26.63 -0.54
C GLY A 672 15.31 26.81 0.48
N SER A 673 14.14 27.21 0.01
CA SER A 673 12.95 27.54 0.80
C SER A 673 11.84 26.58 0.41
N CYS A 674 11.38 25.79 1.36
CA CYS A 674 10.26 24.88 1.21
C CYS A 674 8.94 25.59 1.57
N PHE A 675 7.82 25.06 1.07
CA PHE A 675 6.50 25.56 1.44
C PHE A 675 5.44 24.46 1.44
N TYR A 676 4.31 24.71 2.11
CA TYR A 676 3.12 23.88 1.96
C TYR A 676 1.88 24.76 2.14
N MET A 677 0.86 24.53 1.32
CA MET A 677 -0.42 25.23 1.40
C MET A 677 -1.47 24.31 2.01
N PHE A 678 -2.11 24.77 3.10
CA PHE A 678 -3.39 24.23 3.53
C PHE A 678 -4.52 25.05 2.94
N GLU A 679 -5.56 24.39 2.46
CA GLU A 679 -6.78 24.98 1.95
C GLU A 679 -7.99 24.59 2.80
N LYS A 680 -9.13 25.24 2.50
CA LYS A 680 -10.44 24.91 3.06
C LYS A 680 -10.48 24.94 4.60
N LEU A 681 -9.68 25.79 5.23
CA LEU A 681 -9.68 25.95 6.69
C LEU A 681 -10.82 26.88 7.14
N PRO A 682 -11.58 26.51 8.19
CA PRO A 682 -12.50 27.43 8.83
C PRO A 682 -11.78 28.66 9.39
N ALA A 683 -12.52 29.75 9.61
CA ALA A 683 -11.97 30.90 10.32
C ALA A 683 -11.58 30.50 11.75
N GLY A 684 -10.43 30.97 12.24
CA GLY A 684 -9.93 30.58 13.55
C GLY A 684 -8.45 30.89 13.77
N SER A 685 -7.97 30.63 14.97
CA SER A 685 -6.55 30.67 15.31
C SER A 685 -5.95 29.28 15.17
N TYR A 686 -4.75 29.22 14.58
CA TYR A 686 -4.06 27.97 14.30
C TYR A 686 -2.60 28.04 14.71
N THR A 687 -2.07 26.92 15.18
CA THR A 687 -0.63 26.64 15.25
C THR A 687 -0.26 25.75 14.07
N VAL A 688 0.73 26.14 13.27
CA VAL A 688 1.37 25.25 12.29
C VAL A 688 2.66 24.71 12.85
N GLY A 689 3.04 23.50 12.44
CA GLY A 689 4.33 22.91 12.76
C GLY A 689 4.98 22.27 11.55
N VAL A 690 6.29 22.42 11.43
CA VAL A 690 7.12 21.74 10.42
C VAL A 690 8.24 20.99 11.10
N GLN A 691 8.50 19.79 10.59
CA GLN A 691 9.52 18.88 11.07
C GLN A 691 10.30 18.31 9.89
N ALA A 692 11.62 18.19 10.04
CA ALA A 692 12.47 17.41 9.15
C ALA A 692 12.49 15.92 9.55
N VAL A 693 12.50 15.03 8.56
CA VAL A 693 12.48 13.57 8.68
C VAL A 693 13.54 12.97 7.76
N ASN A 694 14.30 11.98 8.23
CA ASN A 694 15.26 11.26 7.40
C ASN A 694 14.68 9.94 6.86
N TYR A 695 15.50 9.22 6.10
CA TYR A 695 15.09 7.98 5.43
C TYR A 695 15.03 6.73 6.35
N ALA A 696 15.46 6.88 7.61
CA ALA A 696 15.23 5.92 8.70
C ALA A 696 13.97 6.27 9.52
N TYR A 697 13.18 7.27 9.08
CA TYR A 697 11.99 7.81 9.77
C TYR A 697 12.29 8.49 11.12
N LEU A 698 13.56 8.81 11.39
CA LEU A 698 13.96 9.64 12.51
C LEU A 698 13.65 11.08 12.19
N ALA A 699 13.11 11.79 13.18
CA ALA A 699 12.49 13.07 12.94
C ALA A 699 12.84 14.08 14.05
N SER A 700 13.07 15.31 13.63
CA SER A 700 13.38 16.46 14.50
C SER A 700 12.20 16.85 15.42
N GLY A 701 12.34 17.80 16.34
CA GLY A 701 11.16 18.42 16.95
C GLY A 701 10.40 19.30 15.95
N PHE A 702 9.12 19.59 16.18
CA PHE A 702 8.39 20.55 15.35
C PHE A 702 8.79 22.00 15.68
N THR A 703 9.23 22.74 14.65
CA THR A 703 9.30 24.20 14.70
C THR A 703 7.93 24.76 14.37
N THR A 704 7.43 25.71 15.17
CA THR A 704 6.02 26.16 15.10
C THR A 704 5.86 27.65 14.80
N ALA A 705 4.73 28.00 14.20
CA ALA A 705 4.29 29.38 14.01
C ALA A 705 2.78 29.50 14.26
N GLU A 706 2.36 30.69 14.70
CA GLU A 706 0.94 31.01 14.90
C GLU A 706 0.38 31.76 13.70
N VAL A 707 -0.86 31.47 13.32
CA VAL A 707 -1.57 32.14 12.23
C VAL A 707 -3.05 32.28 12.57
N THR A 708 -3.69 33.32 12.04
CA THR A 708 -5.13 33.53 12.20
C THR A 708 -5.79 33.63 10.83
N VAL A 709 -6.72 32.71 10.56
CA VAL A 709 -7.57 32.72 9.37
C VAL A 709 -8.80 33.58 9.69
N THR A 710 -8.94 34.71 8.99
CA THR A 710 -10.06 35.63 9.19
C THR A 710 -11.18 35.43 8.16
N ASP A 711 -10.80 35.16 6.91
CA ASP A 711 -11.69 34.76 5.83
C ASP A 711 -11.61 33.24 5.69
N GLY A 712 -12.46 32.53 6.45
CA GLY A 712 -12.48 31.07 6.47
C GLY A 712 -13.22 30.48 5.27
N TYR A 713 -12.92 29.23 4.96
CA TYR A 713 -13.74 28.44 4.06
C TYR A 713 -15.07 28.11 4.75
N GLU A 714 -16.15 28.73 4.28
CA GLU A 714 -17.49 28.23 4.53
C GLU A 714 -17.83 27.26 3.40
N ALA A 715 -17.88 25.96 3.69
CA ALA A 715 -18.49 25.00 2.80
C ALA A 715 -19.91 25.50 2.56
N GLY A 716 -20.15 26.11 1.39
CA GLY A 716 -21.45 26.61 1.03
C GLY A 716 -22.40 25.43 1.18
N ILE A 717 -23.26 25.47 2.19
CA ILE A 717 -24.33 24.49 2.32
C ILE A 717 -25.16 24.71 1.05
N GLN A 718 -24.91 23.90 0.02
CA GLN A 718 -25.92 23.56 -0.97
C GLN A 718 -26.98 22.83 -0.13
N VAL A 719 -27.82 23.63 0.54
CA VAL A 719 -29.11 23.16 1.00
C VAL A 719 -29.68 22.55 -0.28
N PRO A 720 -29.92 21.22 -0.35
CA PRO A 720 -30.51 20.66 -1.55
C PRO A 720 -31.70 21.55 -1.86
N GLU A 721 -31.72 22.13 -3.06
CA GLU A 721 -32.73 23.11 -3.45
C GLU A 721 -34.03 22.64 -2.84
N LYS A 722 -34.57 23.41 -1.90
CA LYS A 722 -35.78 23.03 -1.18
C LYS A 722 -36.79 22.72 -2.27
N LEU A 723 -37.01 21.43 -2.56
CA LEU A 723 -37.99 21.01 -3.56
C LEU A 723 -39.31 21.48 -2.99
N ALA A 724 -39.71 22.68 -3.40
CA ALA A 724 -40.90 23.35 -2.96
C ALA A 724 -42.07 22.57 -3.56
N GLY A 725 -42.45 21.46 -2.94
CA GLY A 725 -43.41 20.55 -3.52
C GLY A 725 -43.65 19.23 -2.79
N VAL A 726 -42.76 18.80 -1.89
CA VAL A 726 -42.98 17.52 -1.16
C VAL A 726 -44.05 17.70 -0.08
N LYS A 727 -45.21 17.06 -0.29
CA LYS A 727 -46.25 16.93 0.73
C LYS A 727 -46.22 15.51 1.30
N VAL A 728 -45.95 15.41 2.59
CA VAL A 728 -46.10 14.16 3.36
C VAL A 728 -47.49 14.16 3.98
N ALA A 729 -48.29 13.14 3.68
CA ALA A 729 -49.57 12.88 4.33
C ALA A 729 -49.45 11.61 5.18
N ILE A 730 -49.98 11.67 6.40
CA ILE A 730 -50.09 10.53 7.31
C ILE A 730 -51.57 10.20 7.46
N GLU A 731 -51.98 9.04 6.97
CA GLU A 731 -53.34 8.52 7.13
C GLU A 731 -53.30 7.16 7.83
N GLY A 732 -53.64 7.15 9.12
CA GLY A 732 -53.54 5.95 9.95
C GLY A 732 -52.11 5.46 10.09
N ASN A 733 -51.83 4.24 9.64
CA ASN A 733 -50.50 3.61 9.70
C ASN A 733 -49.72 3.73 8.38
N ALA A 734 -50.19 4.54 7.43
CA ALA A 734 -49.53 4.74 6.15
C ALA A 734 -48.96 6.16 6.03
N ILE A 735 -47.74 6.26 5.49
CA ILE A 735 -47.09 7.52 5.11
C ILE A 735 -47.06 7.56 3.59
N THR A 736 -47.59 8.64 2.99
CA THR A 736 -47.55 8.87 1.54
C THR A 736 -46.77 10.15 1.25
N VAL A 737 -45.73 10.03 0.42
CA VAL A 737 -44.90 11.15 -0.04
C VAL A 737 -45.31 11.48 -1.48
N ASN A 738 -45.85 12.67 -1.69
CA ASN A 738 -46.22 13.15 -3.02
C ASN A 738 -45.29 14.32 -3.43
N SER A 739 -44.61 14.19 -4.57
CA SER A 739 -43.94 15.31 -5.25
C SER A 739 -44.90 15.95 -6.26
N SER A 740 -44.93 17.28 -6.32
CA SER A 740 -45.76 18.01 -7.29
C SER A 740 -45.08 18.07 -8.67
N GLU A 741 -45.46 17.14 -9.53
CA GLU A 741 -45.55 17.16 -11.00
C GLU A 741 -44.32 17.37 -11.92
N SER A 742 -44.15 16.34 -12.77
CA SER A 742 -43.88 16.36 -14.23
C SER A 742 -42.55 16.91 -14.76
N ALA A 743 -41.63 15.99 -15.07
CA ALA A 743 -40.61 16.19 -16.10
C ALA A 743 -41.28 16.25 -17.48
N ALA A 744 -41.02 17.35 -18.19
CA ALA A 744 -41.14 17.47 -19.64
C ALA A 744 -39.77 17.88 -20.17
#